data_AF-A0A1Q8Z7P2-F1
#
_entry.id   AF-A0A1Q8Z7P2-F1
#
_cell.length_a   1.000
_cell.length_b   1.000
_cell.length_c   1.000
_cell.angle_alpha   90.00
_cell.angle_beta   90.00
_cell.angle_gamma   90.00
#
_symmetry.space_group_name_H-M   'P 1'
#
loop_
_entity.id
_entity.type
_entity.pdbx_description
1 polymer ?
#
loop_
_entity_poly.entity_id
_entity_poly.type
_entity_poly.pdbx_seq_one_letter_code
_entity_poly.pdbx_strand_id
1 'polypeptide(L)'
;MTPLLNHRYRILRTLGRGGFGETFLAEDTHLPSGRKCAIKHLNPLTNNPAWYPIVQDRFAREAAILEDLGQGCDQIPSLYAYFCEDGHCYLVQEWIEGITLKQKLRRDGPFPEEDLPRLLVSLLSVLDYAHGKGIIHRDIKPENILLRQRDNQPVLIDFGIARNLLDQHPDPSTRSIVVGTPGFMPSEQLAGKPVYASDLYSLGLTAIYLLTGKTPQQLPIDPKTGEQRWHELVPALSPHLATILDTAIQSHPRDRYATARDMLQSLTEGAVTLPPASALQIGMTPLQATTRNLPNQPIPKVAQPVLADRETARHRQILLNKVRNYWIRNVLEQSLHQTVRLELGFEERPDALEHPWRMVWQVSDRPEQLLPTGLPVIQKFDELGQGRTLLILGDPGSGKTTTLLELTRDLLQRAQQDFEHPMPVVFNLSSWSEQRTSIANWLVQELKTKYQVSPEIGRRWVTQQQLLLMLDGLDEVRPDLQAVCVQAINQFMETCGQTEIVLCSRLRDYEALTVQLCFQAAIQLRPLTPAQINQYLTWAGPDLKAVQTALQTDIILQELVRSPLMLSIITLAYRGEAITESPHQTLEERQNHLFRTYVERMLQQRGRNSPYKPAQTLPWLQWLARQMVRDSQTIFLIERLQPSWLGGNRQRWLYSLLVGGAGGLAIGLAGGLHVSLLFSPNIGVSSGLILGLAGGLATGSLLGLMLPQVEPVETLRWSWKKARAHFAIGLGFGLLVALVFNLGSNLITLHFFGHWRSLSEWTQYGFRGLGIGLIVVFMRGLTGPGIETNTFPNQGIRQSARNAIVFGGVGVLTLSILARILELPILYGAAIGLLLGLFSPAGLACLQHVTLRLLLWQQNRIPWNYGQFLDHACQLIFLQRVGGGYIFMHRLLLEYLGQDR
;
A
#
# COMPACT_ATOMS: atom_id res chain seq x y z
N MET A 1 26.37 34.72 -31.41
CA MET A 1 25.05 35.21 -30.95
C MET A 1 24.40 34.07 -30.18
N THR A 2 23.92 34.29 -28.96
CA THR A 2 23.13 33.29 -28.24
C THR A 2 21.80 33.06 -28.99
N PRO A 3 21.40 31.80 -29.25
CA PRO A 3 20.14 31.54 -29.93
C PRO A 3 18.97 32.10 -29.10
N LEU A 4 18.04 32.78 -29.78
CA LEU A 4 16.79 33.27 -29.18
C LEU A 4 15.70 32.21 -29.37
N LEU A 5 14.96 31.93 -28.30
CA LEU A 5 13.79 31.06 -28.36
C LEU A 5 12.60 31.82 -28.99
N ASN A 6 11.93 31.22 -29.98
CA ASN A 6 10.87 31.85 -30.78
C ASN A 6 11.27 33.23 -31.33
N HIS A 7 12.55 33.36 -31.72
CA HIS A 7 13.19 34.61 -32.19
C HIS A 7 13.03 35.84 -31.26
N ARG A 8 12.55 35.66 -30.03
CA ARG A 8 12.10 36.75 -29.15
C ARG A 8 12.70 36.67 -27.75
N TYR A 9 12.84 35.47 -27.20
CA TYR A 9 13.22 35.29 -25.81
C TYR A 9 14.69 34.89 -25.69
N ARG A 10 15.47 35.71 -24.99
CA ARG A 10 16.85 35.40 -24.64
C ARG A 10 16.89 34.66 -23.30
N ILE A 11 17.24 33.38 -23.32
CA ILE A 11 17.42 32.61 -22.08
C ILE A 11 18.61 33.16 -21.31
N LEU A 12 18.40 33.51 -20.04
CA LEU A 12 19.42 34.05 -19.14
C LEU A 12 20.02 32.97 -18.24
N ARG A 13 19.18 32.13 -17.63
CA ARG A 13 19.59 30.99 -16.78
C ARG A 13 18.46 30.01 -16.54
N THR A 14 18.77 28.77 -16.17
CA THR A 14 17.79 27.79 -15.67
C THR A 14 17.41 28.11 -14.22
N LEU A 15 16.11 28.14 -13.93
CA LEU A 15 15.53 28.37 -12.61
C LEU A 15 15.28 27.07 -11.85
N GLY A 16 14.92 25.99 -12.56
CA GLY A 16 14.69 24.68 -11.96
C GLY A 16 14.38 23.62 -13.01
N ARG A 17 14.65 22.35 -12.65
CA ARG A 17 14.28 21.16 -13.42
C ARG A 17 13.29 20.34 -12.59
N GLY A 18 12.11 20.07 -13.14
CA GLY A 18 11.03 19.34 -12.46
C GLY A 18 10.58 18.12 -13.25
N GLY A 19 9.66 17.33 -12.68
CA GLY A 19 9.14 16.10 -13.31
C GLY A 19 8.33 16.29 -14.60
N PHE A 20 8.06 17.54 -15.00
CA PHE A 20 7.25 17.90 -16.18
C PHE A 20 7.95 18.86 -17.15
N GLY A 21 9.22 19.22 -16.91
CA GLY A 21 9.95 20.15 -17.76
C GLY A 21 11.03 20.96 -17.06
N GLU A 22 11.69 21.84 -17.82
CA GLU A 22 12.67 22.81 -17.32
C GLU A 22 12.06 24.21 -17.29
N THR A 23 12.36 25.01 -16.26
CA THR A 23 11.93 26.42 -16.20
C THR A 23 13.16 27.31 -16.34
N PHE A 24 13.09 28.29 -17.23
CA PHE A 24 14.14 29.25 -17.53
C PHE A 24 13.73 30.66 -17.13
N LEU A 25 14.69 31.46 -16.68
CA LEU A 25 14.59 32.91 -16.67
C LEU A 25 15.02 33.42 -18.04
N ALA A 26 14.18 34.23 -18.67
CA ALA A 26 14.45 34.78 -19.99
C ALA A 26 14.13 36.27 -20.06
N GLU A 27 14.72 36.95 -21.02
CA GLU A 27 14.45 38.35 -21.37
C GLU A 27 13.64 38.41 -22.68
N ASP A 28 12.55 39.15 -22.68
CA ASP A 28 11.75 39.43 -23.88
C ASP A 28 12.39 40.58 -24.67
N THR A 29 13.13 40.24 -25.73
CA THR A 29 13.92 41.19 -26.52
C THR A 29 13.08 42.08 -27.44
N HIS A 30 11.80 41.76 -27.64
CA HIS A 30 10.89 42.58 -28.44
C HIS A 30 10.28 43.73 -27.63
N LEU A 31 10.36 43.69 -26.30
CA LEU A 31 9.95 44.79 -25.44
C LEU A 31 11.16 45.70 -25.19
N PRO A 32 11.04 47.04 -25.39
CA PRO A 32 12.13 47.97 -25.13
C PRO A 32 12.69 47.92 -23.71
N SER A 33 11.87 47.46 -22.75
CA SER A 33 12.25 47.30 -21.35
C SER A 33 13.12 46.07 -21.06
N GLY A 34 13.28 45.13 -22.00
CA GLY A 34 13.95 43.86 -21.74
C GLY A 34 13.27 43.09 -20.59
N ARG A 35 11.93 43.07 -20.58
CA ARG A 35 11.16 42.50 -19.47
C ARG A 35 11.56 41.04 -19.22
N LYS A 36 11.86 40.71 -17.96
CA LYS A 36 12.13 39.34 -17.54
C LYS A 36 10.84 38.51 -17.49
N CYS A 37 10.92 37.25 -17.92
CA CYS A 37 9.83 36.29 -17.88
C CYS A 37 10.36 34.90 -17.46
N ALA A 38 9.47 34.08 -16.91
CA ALA A 38 9.73 32.68 -16.66
C ALA A 38 9.19 31.85 -17.84
N ILE A 39 10.02 31.01 -18.43
CA ILE A 39 9.64 30.13 -19.54
C ILE A 39 9.70 28.70 -19.06
N LYS A 40 8.53 28.07 -18.91
CA LYS A 40 8.41 26.64 -18.63
C LYS A 40 8.45 25.91 -19.96
N HIS A 41 9.52 25.18 -20.18
CA HIS A 41 9.72 24.32 -21.33
C HIS A 41 9.22 22.92 -21.00
N LEU A 42 8.30 22.44 -21.82
CA LEU A 42 7.91 21.04 -21.82
C LEU A 42 9.05 20.20 -22.40
N ASN A 43 9.79 19.52 -21.54
CA ASN A 43 10.74 18.50 -21.97
C ASN A 43 10.06 17.13 -21.84
N PRO A 44 9.51 16.54 -22.92
CA PRO A 44 9.10 15.16 -22.87
C PRO A 44 10.37 14.34 -22.60
N LEU A 45 10.45 13.72 -21.42
CA LEU A 45 11.57 12.86 -21.03
C LEU A 45 11.70 11.60 -21.93
N THR A 46 10.97 11.54 -23.05
CA THR A 46 10.85 10.47 -24.05
C THR A 46 10.49 10.99 -25.44
N ASN A 47 11.12 10.44 -26.47
CA ASN A 47 10.80 10.67 -27.88
C ASN A 47 9.57 9.89 -28.39
N ASN A 48 8.59 9.59 -27.53
CA ASN A 48 7.42 8.83 -27.95
C ASN A 48 6.24 9.74 -28.39
N PRO A 49 5.78 9.64 -29.65
CA PRO A 49 4.67 10.43 -30.18
C PRO A 49 3.32 10.26 -29.47
N ALA A 50 3.08 9.14 -28.75
CA ALA A 50 1.80 8.89 -28.11
C ALA A 50 1.54 9.72 -26.83
N TRP A 51 2.61 10.21 -26.18
CA TRP A 51 2.50 11.07 -24.99
C TRP A 51 2.41 12.55 -25.30
N TYR A 52 2.86 12.94 -26.49
CA TYR A 52 2.81 14.31 -26.98
C TYR A 52 1.41 14.94 -26.86
N PRO A 53 0.32 14.32 -27.33
CA PRO A 53 -1.02 14.92 -27.25
C PRO A 53 -1.50 15.09 -25.81
N ILE A 54 -1.23 14.13 -24.92
CA ILE A 54 -1.71 14.16 -23.52
C ILE A 54 -0.98 15.26 -22.73
N VAL A 55 0.32 15.39 -22.95
CA VAL A 55 1.15 16.37 -22.26
C VAL A 55 0.93 17.77 -22.85
N GLN A 56 0.75 17.90 -24.16
CA GLN A 56 0.32 19.13 -24.82
C GLN A 56 -1.06 19.58 -24.33
N ASP A 57 -2.05 18.68 -24.22
CA ASP A 57 -3.38 18.97 -23.66
C ASP A 57 -3.32 19.43 -22.19
N ARG A 58 -2.34 18.95 -21.40
CA ARG A 58 -2.09 19.48 -20.05
C ARG A 58 -1.46 20.86 -20.07
N PHE A 59 -0.45 21.10 -20.90
CA PHE A 59 0.23 22.39 -21.00
C PHE A 59 -0.70 23.47 -21.56
N ALA A 60 -1.54 23.11 -22.54
CA ALA A 60 -2.59 23.99 -23.08
C ALA A 60 -3.65 24.32 -22.01
N ARG A 61 -4.04 23.34 -21.19
CA ARG A 61 -4.92 23.60 -20.03
C ARG A 61 -4.26 24.49 -18.98
N GLU A 62 -2.99 24.29 -18.68
CA GLU A 62 -2.25 25.18 -17.75
C GLU A 62 -2.22 26.62 -18.29
N ALA A 63 -1.95 26.79 -19.59
CA ALA A 63 -2.03 28.10 -20.24
C ALA A 63 -3.44 28.71 -20.13
N ALA A 64 -4.49 27.97 -20.47
CA ALA A 64 -5.87 28.46 -20.40
C ALA A 64 -6.29 28.84 -18.96
N ILE A 65 -5.86 28.07 -17.96
CA ILE A 65 -6.11 28.37 -16.55
C ILE A 65 -5.39 29.65 -16.12
N LEU A 66 -4.11 29.81 -16.49
CA LEU A 66 -3.35 31.02 -16.17
C LEU A 66 -3.86 32.25 -16.93
N GLU A 67 -4.41 32.07 -18.14
CA GLU A 67 -5.04 33.15 -18.90
C GLU A 67 -6.29 33.67 -18.19
N ASP A 68 -7.18 32.78 -17.69
CA ASP A 68 -8.38 33.19 -16.94
C ASP A 68 -8.05 33.71 -15.53
N LEU A 69 -7.10 33.08 -14.82
CA LEU A 69 -6.80 33.45 -13.44
C LEU A 69 -5.84 34.64 -13.32
N GLY A 70 -4.76 34.65 -14.09
CA GLY A 70 -3.62 35.56 -13.90
C GLY A 70 -3.94 37.04 -14.16
N GLN A 71 -4.98 37.34 -14.94
CA GLN A 71 -5.41 38.73 -15.18
C GLN A 71 -6.20 39.33 -14.02
N GLY A 72 -6.83 38.50 -13.17
CA GLY A 72 -7.71 38.95 -12.09
C GLY A 72 -7.10 38.85 -10.68
N CYS A 73 -5.91 38.28 -10.53
CA CYS A 73 -5.26 38.10 -9.23
C CYS A 73 -3.74 38.31 -9.33
N ASP A 74 -3.21 39.37 -8.73
CA ASP A 74 -1.77 39.73 -8.73
C ASP A 74 -0.88 38.72 -7.96
N GLN A 75 -1.48 37.70 -7.32
CA GLN A 75 -0.81 36.62 -6.62
C GLN A 75 -0.86 35.29 -7.40
N ILE A 76 -1.28 35.33 -8.67
CA ILE A 76 -1.17 34.25 -9.65
C ILE A 76 -0.39 34.83 -10.84
N PRO A 77 0.69 34.19 -11.33
CA PRO A 77 1.46 34.72 -12.45
C PRO A 77 0.60 34.95 -13.69
N SER A 78 0.77 36.12 -14.32
CA SER A 78 0.15 36.38 -15.61
C SER A 78 0.77 35.51 -16.72
N LEU A 79 -0.08 34.97 -17.60
CA LEU A 79 0.36 34.37 -18.85
C LEU A 79 0.78 35.47 -19.84
N TYR A 80 1.97 35.36 -20.42
CA TYR A 80 2.44 36.26 -21.48
C TYR A 80 2.35 35.65 -22.87
N ALA A 81 2.63 34.36 -23.00
CA ALA A 81 2.51 33.64 -24.26
C ALA A 81 2.47 32.12 -24.03
N TYR A 82 1.86 31.41 -24.97
CA TYR A 82 1.98 29.98 -25.14
C TYR A 82 2.27 29.69 -26.60
N PHE A 83 3.31 28.92 -26.89
CA PHE A 83 3.66 28.55 -28.26
C PHE A 83 4.35 27.19 -28.30
N CYS A 84 4.36 26.57 -29.47
CA CYS A 84 5.14 25.36 -29.71
C CYS A 84 6.07 25.56 -30.92
N GLU A 85 7.33 25.17 -30.79
CA GLU A 85 8.39 25.30 -31.79
C GLU A 85 9.21 24.00 -31.79
N ASP A 86 9.54 23.46 -32.95
CA ASP A 86 10.32 22.21 -33.12
C ASP A 86 9.80 21.00 -32.32
N GLY A 87 8.47 20.89 -32.15
CA GLY A 87 7.88 19.83 -31.34
C GLY A 87 8.06 20.01 -29.83
N HIS A 88 8.40 21.20 -29.37
CA HIS A 88 8.45 21.55 -27.95
C HIS A 88 7.42 22.62 -27.67
N CYS A 89 6.74 22.55 -26.53
CA CYS A 89 5.79 23.57 -26.11
C CYS A 89 6.34 24.37 -24.93
N TYR A 90 6.10 25.67 -24.99
CA TYR A 90 6.65 26.65 -24.06
C TYR A 90 5.52 27.49 -23.49
N LEU A 91 5.54 27.65 -22.17
CA LEU A 91 4.62 28.48 -21.41
C LEU A 91 5.42 29.66 -20.86
N VAL A 92 5.17 30.86 -21.38
CA VAL A 92 5.83 32.10 -20.95
C VAL A 92 4.92 32.82 -19.98
N GLN A 93 5.39 32.98 -18.75
CA GLN A 93 4.65 33.60 -17.66
C GLN A 93 5.46 34.71 -16.98
N GLU A 94 4.81 35.46 -16.12
CA GLU A 94 5.44 36.46 -15.28
C GLU A 94 6.61 35.89 -14.46
N TRP A 95 7.74 36.60 -14.48
CA TRP A 95 8.85 36.31 -13.58
C TRP A 95 8.59 36.95 -12.22
N ILE A 96 8.41 36.10 -11.20
CA ILE A 96 8.26 36.54 -9.82
C ILE A 96 9.64 36.59 -9.18
N GLU A 97 10.17 37.80 -8.98
CA GLU A 97 11.42 38.00 -8.27
C GLU A 97 11.20 37.75 -6.77
N GLY A 98 11.79 36.68 -6.24
CA GLY A 98 11.53 36.19 -4.89
C GLY A 98 12.16 34.83 -4.60
N ILE A 99 11.80 34.25 -3.46
CA ILE A 99 12.22 32.89 -3.05
C ILE A 99 11.00 32.04 -2.68
N THR A 100 11.08 30.73 -2.85
CA THR A 100 9.99 29.83 -2.42
C THR A 100 9.90 29.75 -0.90
N LEU A 101 8.72 29.42 -0.35
CA LEU A 101 8.58 29.18 1.09
C LEU A 101 9.50 28.06 1.57
N LYS A 102 9.77 27.05 0.73
CA LYS A 102 10.78 26.01 1.03
C LYS A 102 12.18 26.59 1.19
N GLN A 103 12.59 27.48 0.28
CA GLN A 103 13.89 28.14 0.36
C GLN A 103 13.98 29.03 1.59
N LYS A 104 12.91 29.77 1.92
CA LYS A 104 12.84 30.58 3.13
C LYS A 104 12.97 29.71 4.39
N LEU A 105 12.21 28.63 4.50
CA LEU A 105 12.28 27.69 5.63
C LEU A 105 13.68 27.08 5.79
N ARG A 106 14.35 26.73 4.68
CA ARG A 106 15.72 26.21 4.71
C ARG A 106 16.76 27.26 5.16
N ARG A 107 16.56 28.52 4.79
CA ARG A 107 17.49 29.62 5.10
C ARG A 107 17.29 30.16 6.51
N ASP A 108 16.03 30.36 6.91
CA ASP A 108 15.65 31.10 8.11
C ASP A 108 15.18 30.19 9.25
N GLY A 109 14.91 28.89 8.98
CA GLY A 109 14.29 27.97 9.93
C GLY A 109 12.76 28.10 9.96
N PRO A 110 12.09 27.40 10.91
CA PRO A 110 10.63 27.44 11.06
C PRO A 110 10.06 28.85 11.15
N PHE A 111 8.86 29.04 10.61
CA PHE A 111 8.20 30.34 10.58
C PHE A 111 7.74 30.74 11.98
N PRO A 112 7.91 32.01 12.38
CA PRO A 112 7.26 32.55 13.55
C PRO A 112 5.73 32.42 13.44
N GLU A 113 5.06 32.13 14.55
CA GLU A 113 3.60 32.05 14.57
C GLU A 113 2.95 33.33 14.06
N GLU A 114 3.49 34.49 14.41
CA GLU A 114 2.95 35.81 14.04
C GLU A 114 2.88 36.06 12.53
N ASP A 115 3.74 35.41 11.76
CA ASP A 115 3.81 35.56 10.30
C ASP A 115 2.80 34.64 9.58
N LEU A 116 2.39 33.53 10.21
CA LEU A 116 1.59 32.49 9.56
C LEU A 116 0.14 32.93 9.26
N PRO A 117 -0.61 33.59 10.17
CA PRO A 117 -1.95 34.08 9.86
C PRO A 117 -1.98 35.01 8.65
N ARG A 118 -1.00 35.91 8.51
CA ARG A 118 -0.91 36.83 7.36
C ARG A 118 -0.71 36.07 6.06
N LEU A 119 0.17 35.07 6.08
CA LEU A 119 0.41 34.19 4.94
C LEU A 119 -0.87 33.41 4.55
N LEU A 120 -1.55 32.83 5.55
CA LEU A 120 -2.77 32.04 5.34
C LEU A 120 -3.93 32.89 4.81
N VAL A 121 -4.17 34.09 5.37
CA VAL A 121 -5.19 35.02 4.87
C VAL A 121 -4.95 35.34 3.39
N SER A 122 -3.69 35.63 3.05
CA SER A 122 -3.30 35.96 1.68
C SER A 122 -3.52 34.78 0.72
N LEU A 123 -3.05 33.57 1.08
CA LEU A 123 -3.25 32.37 0.26
C LEU A 123 -4.73 31.93 0.17
N LEU A 124 -5.50 32.01 1.26
CA LEU A 124 -6.92 31.67 1.25
C LEU A 124 -7.72 32.61 0.36
N SER A 125 -7.34 33.88 0.26
CA SER A 125 -7.96 34.83 -0.68
C SER A 125 -7.70 34.44 -2.13
N VAL A 126 -6.48 33.97 -2.45
CA VAL A 126 -6.14 33.43 -3.78
C VAL A 126 -6.93 32.16 -4.08
N LEU A 127 -7.09 31.26 -3.10
CA LEU A 127 -7.87 30.04 -3.26
C LEU A 127 -9.37 30.32 -3.41
N ASP A 128 -9.94 31.28 -2.68
CA ASP A 128 -11.35 31.67 -2.85
C ASP A 128 -11.60 32.21 -4.26
N TYR A 129 -10.68 33.02 -4.79
CA TYR A 129 -10.73 33.49 -6.18
C TYR A 129 -10.69 32.34 -7.19
N ALA A 130 -9.72 31.43 -7.07
CA ALA A 130 -9.59 30.29 -7.98
C ALA A 130 -10.78 29.31 -7.87
N HIS A 131 -11.23 29.00 -6.65
CA HIS A 131 -12.37 28.12 -6.39
C HIS A 131 -13.68 28.74 -6.90
N GLY A 132 -13.83 30.07 -6.83
CA GLY A 132 -14.95 30.80 -7.42
C GLY A 132 -15.04 30.68 -8.95
N LYS A 133 -13.90 30.42 -9.62
CA LYS A 133 -13.82 30.10 -11.05
C LYS A 133 -13.95 28.61 -11.36
N GLY A 134 -14.21 27.77 -10.34
CA GLY A 134 -14.32 26.33 -10.50
C GLY A 134 -12.98 25.59 -10.57
N ILE A 135 -11.86 26.24 -10.26
CA ILE A 135 -10.51 25.71 -10.44
C ILE A 135 -9.94 25.23 -9.11
N ILE A 136 -9.54 23.95 -9.04
CA ILE A 136 -8.82 23.36 -7.89
C ILE A 136 -7.33 23.21 -8.25
N HIS A 137 -6.41 23.71 -7.42
CA HIS A 137 -4.97 23.74 -7.72
C HIS A 137 -4.29 22.36 -7.61
N ARG A 138 -4.57 21.61 -6.54
CA ARG A 138 -4.13 20.20 -6.29
C ARG A 138 -2.64 19.97 -5.98
N ASP A 139 -1.78 20.99 -6.02
CA ASP A 139 -0.34 20.84 -5.70
C ASP A 139 0.16 21.97 -4.80
N ILE A 140 -0.66 22.38 -3.84
CA ILE A 140 -0.29 23.39 -2.86
C ILE A 140 0.78 22.79 -1.94
N LYS A 141 1.96 23.39 -1.98
CA LYS A 141 3.14 22.99 -1.21
C LYS A 141 4.14 24.16 -1.15
N PRO A 142 5.09 24.15 -0.21
CA PRO A 142 6.06 25.23 -0.05
C PRO A 142 6.93 25.54 -1.29
N GLU A 143 7.15 24.56 -2.18
CA GLU A 143 7.87 24.76 -3.44
C GLU A 143 7.08 25.60 -4.46
N ASN A 144 5.75 25.55 -4.39
CA ASN A 144 4.84 26.19 -5.36
C ASN A 144 4.29 27.52 -4.85
N ILE A 145 4.87 28.07 -3.77
CA ILE A 145 4.51 29.38 -3.22
C ILE A 145 5.77 30.22 -3.12
N LEU A 146 5.85 31.30 -3.89
CA LEU A 146 6.95 32.27 -3.84
C LEU A 146 6.59 33.46 -2.97
N LEU A 147 7.53 33.93 -2.15
CA LEU A 147 7.46 35.24 -1.52
C LEU A 147 8.08 36.26 -2.44
N ARG A 148 7.25 37.15 -2.98
CA ARG A 148 7.66 38.19 -3.91
C ARG A 148 8.47 39.27 -3.20
N GLN A 149 9.61 39.64 -3.73
CA GLN A 149 10.58 40.52 -3.08
C GLN A 149 10.05 41.96 -2.89
N ARG A 150 9.21 42.46 -3.79
CA ARG A 150 8.76 43.86 -3.77
C ARG A 150 7.84 44.22 -2.61
N ASP A 151 7.04 43.26 -2.14
CA ASP A 151 5.95 43.47 -1.17
C ASP A 151 5.75 42.30 -0.19
N ASN A 152 6.58 41.26 -0.29
CA ASN A 152 6.53 40.04 0.52
C ASN A 152 5.20 39.26 0.44
N GLN A 153 4.41 39.48 -0.62
CA GLN A 153 3.17 38.72 -0.83
C GLN A 153 3.47 37.31 -1.35
N PRO A 154 2.72 36.28 -0.90
CA PRO A 154 2.81 34.94 -1.46
C PRO A 154 2.16 34.89 -2.84
N VAL A 155 2.88 34.36 -3.82
CA VAL A 155 2.43 34.13 -5.18
C VAL A 155 2.35 32.63 -5.41
N LEU A 156 1.16 32.15 -5.77
CA LEU A 156 0.88 30.73 -6.01
C LEU A 156 1.19 30.40 -7.47
N ILE A 157 2.06 29.41 -7.69
CA ILE A 157 2.55 29.03 -9.01
C ILE A 157 2.26 27.56 -9.34
N ASP A 158 2.43 27.19 -10.61
CA ASP A 158 2.37 25.80 -11.11
C ASP A 158 0.96 25.17 -11.08
N PHE A 159 0.05 25.72 -11.90
CA PHE A 159 -1.31 25.19 -12.11
C PHE A 159 -1.37 23.98 -13.05
N GLY A 160 -0.23 23.36 -13.39
CA GLY A 160 -0.10 22.29 -14.39
C GLY A 160 -0.89 21.00 -14.11
N ILE A 161 -1.52 20.89 -12.95
CA ILE A 161 -2.32 19.74 -12.54
C ILE A 161 -3.74 20.11 -12.08
N ALA A 162 -4.10 21.39 -12.21
CA ALA A 162 -5.36 21.95 -11.78
C ALA A 162 -6.57 21.37 -12.57
N ARG A 163 -7.77 21.41 -11.99
CA ARG A 163 -9.02 20.96 -12.67
C ARG A 163 -10.11 22.00 -12.58
N ASN A 164 -10.80 22.17 -13.71
CA ASN A 164 -12.05 22.88 -13.79
C ASN A 164 -13.23 21.93 -13.46
N LEU A 165 -14.08 22.30 -12.51
CA LEU A 165 -15.30 21.57 -12.16
C LEU A 165 -16.49 21.90 -13.09
N LEU A 166 -16.38 22.94 -13.92
CA LEU A 166 -17.44 23.44 -14.81
C LEU A 166 -17.46 22.77 -16.20
N ASP A 167 -16.53 21.85 -16.50
CA ASP A 167 -16.51 21.13 -17.77
C ASP A 167 -17.80 20.31 -17.96
N GLN A 168 -18.62 20.68 -18.95
CA GLN A 168 -19.97 20.16 -19.22
C GLN A 168 -20.02 18.71 -19.78
N HIS A 169 -18.93 17.95 -19.65
CA HIS A 169 -18.92 16.51 -19.85
C HIS A 169 -18.54 15.77 -18.56
N PRO A 170 -19.39 15.79 -17.51
CA PRO A 170 -19.18 14.97 -16.34
C PRO A 170 -19.64 13.54 -16.66
N ASP A 171 -18.78 12.73 -17.28
CA ASP A 171 -18.97 11.28 -17.27
C ASP A 171 -18.55 10.74 -15.88
N PRO A 172 -19.44 10.12 -15.09
CA PRO A 172 -19.12 9.52 -13.79
C PRO A 172 -17.99 8.47 -13.84
N SER A 173 -17.60 7.98 -15.03
CA SER A 173 -16.49 7.04 -15.27
C SER A 173 -15.09 7.68 -15.22
N THR A 174 -14.99 9.00 -15.38
CA THR A 174 -13.72 9.75 -15.45
C THR A 174 -13.18 10.13 -14.06
N ARG A 175 -12.74 9.14 -13.26
CA ARG A 175 -11.92 9.48 -12.07
C ARG A 175 -10.59 10.07 -12.56
N SER A 176 -10.20 11.25 -12.06
CA SER A 176 -9.03 11.96 -12.56
C SER A 176 -7.73 11.19 -12.28
N ILE A 177 -6.71 11.36 -13.14
CA ILE A 177 -5.36 10.87 -12.90
C ILE A 177 -4.91 11.37 -11.52
N VAL A 178 -4.28 10.49 -10.72
CA VAL A 178 -3.73 10.85 -9.41
C VAL A 178 -2.51 11.74 -9.64
N VAL A 179 -2.58 13.01 -9.26
CA VAL A 179 -1.51 13.98 -9.46
C VAL A 179 -1.35 14.86 -8.21
N GLY A 180 -0.10 15.16 -7.84
CA GLY A 180 0.33 16.03 -6.73
C GLY A 180 1.45 15.39 -5.88
N THR A 181 2.01 16.17 -4.96
CA THR A 181 3.23 15.80 -4.22
C THR A 181 2.97 14.86 -3.03
N PRO A 182 3.64 13.69 -2.92
CA PRO A 182 3.46 12.77 -1.79
C PRO A 182 3.73 13.45 -0.45
N GLY A 183 2.79 13.32 0.49
CA GLY A 183 2.86 13.93 1.83
C GLY A 183 1.86 15.06 2.03
N PHE A 184 1.60 15.90 1.02
CA PHE A 184 0.66 17.02 1.10
C PHE A 184 -0.72 16.71 0.48
N MET A 185 -0.83 15.59 -0.23
CA MET A 185 -2.03 15.20 -0.96
C MET A 185 -3.05 14.45 -0.08
N PRO A 186 -4.34 14.84 -0.08
CA PRO A 186 -5.38 14.14 0.66
C PRO A 186 -5.91 12.88 -0.05
N SER A 187 -6.56 12.00 0.71
CA SER A 187 -6.99 10.67 0.25
C SER A 187 -8.00 10.68 -0.91
N GLU A 188 -8.90 11.66 -0.96
CA GLU A 188 -9.86 11.82 -2.05
C GLU A 188 -9.21 12.26 -3.36
N GLN A 189 -8.11 13.02 -3.30
CA GLN A 189 -7.30 13.36 -4.46
C GLN A 189 -6.49 12.14 -4.94
N LEU A 190 -5.98 11.32 -4.01
CA LEU A 190 -5.39 10.00 -4.33
C LEU A 190 -6.41 9.05 -4.97
N ALA A 191 -7.71 9.23 -4.69
CA ALA A 191 -8.80 8.49 -5.32
C ALA A 191 -9.28 9.09 -6.66
N GLY A 192 -8.68 10.20 -7.12
CA GLY A 192 -9.05 10.89 -8.35
C GLY A 192 -10.35 11.70 -8.26
N LYS A 193 -10.75 12.10 -7.06
CA LYS A 193 -11.95 12.88 -6.76
C LYS A 193 -11.63 14.09 -5.86
N PRO A 194 -10.76 15.02 -6.28
CA PRO A 194 -10.47 16.20 -5.48
C PRO A 194 -11.68 17.14 -5.44
N VAL A 195 -11.80 17.83 -4.31
CA VAL A 195 -12.81 18.85 -4.01
C VAL A 195 -12.09 20.11 -3.54
N TYR A 196 -12.78 21.23 -3.34
CA TYR A 196 -12.15 22.47 -2.82
C TYR A 196 -11.44 22.24 -1.47
N ALA A 197 -12.04 21.43 -0.59
CA ALA A 197 -11.45 21.00 0.67
C ALA A 197 -10.15 20.17 0.52
N SER A 198 -9.79 19.74 -0.70
CA SER A 198 -8.50 19.11 -0.97
C SER A 198 -7.35 20.12 -0.96
N ASP A 199 -7.56 21.31 -1.54
CA ASP A 199 -6.57 22.40 -1.51
C ASP A 199 -6.37 22.92 -0.08
N LEU A 200 -7.44 23.01 0.71
CA LEU A 200 -7.38 23.45 2.12
C LEU A 200 -6.59 22.48 2.99
N TYR A 201 -6.71 21.18 2.74
CA TYR A 201 -5.89 20.17 3.41
C TYR A 201 -4.40 20.35 3.08
N SER A 202 -4.07 20.51 1.80
CA SER A 202 -2.69 20.74 1.36
C SER A 202 -2.12 22.05 1.92
N LEU A 203 -2.93 23.10 2.02
CA LEU A 203 -2.56 24.36 2.67
C LEU A 203 -2.33 24.18 4.19
N GLY A 204 -3.19 23.44 4.87
CA GLY A 204 -3.03 23.12 6.30
C GLY A 204 -1.73 22.38 6.59
N LEU A 205 -1.40 21.36 5.80
CA LEU A 205 -0.12 20.66 5.92
C LEU A 205 1.09 21.53 5.54
N THR A 206 0.92 22.42 4.55
CA THR A 206 1.95 23.41 4.22
C THR A 206 2.23 24.31 5.41
N ALA A 207 1.21 24.80 6.09
CA ALA A 207 1.33 25.64 7.27
C ALA A 207 2.03 24.91 8.44
N ILE A 208 1.64 23.66 8.72
CA ILE A 208 2.28 22.83 9.74
C ILE A 208 3.75 22.56 9.40
N TYR A 209 4.07 22.32 8.13
CA TYR A 209 5.46 22.16 7.69
C TYR A 209 6.29 23.42 7.93
N LEU A 210 5.73 24.61 7.66
CA LEU A 210 6.42 25.88 7.92
C LEU A 210 6.65 26.13 9.41
N LEU A 211 5.69 25.76 10.26
CA LEU A 211 5.78 25.90 11.72
C LEU A 211 6.77 24.92 12.37
N THR A 212 6.86 23.70 11.85
CA THR A 212 7.63 22.62 12.51
C THR A 212 8.98 22.35 11.86
N GLY A 213 9.15 22.74 10.59
CA GLY A 213 10.26 22.30 9.75
C GLY A 213 10.24 20.80 9.41
N LYS A 214 9.19 20.06 9.82
CA LYS A 214 9.07 18.60 9.66
C LYS A 214 8.07 18.28 8.56
N THR A 215 8.53 17.57 7.54
CA THR A 215 7.67 17.13 6.43
C THR A 215 6.49 16.30 6.96
N PRO A 216 5.35 16.23 6.25
CA PRO A 216 4.18 15.47 6.72
C PRO A 216 4.47 14.01 7.09
N GLN A 217 5.48 13.37 6.46
CA GLN A 217 5.93 12.01 6.77
C GLN A 217 6.72 11.89 8.07
N GLN A 218 7.32 12.98 8.53
CA GLN A 218 8.10 13.07 9.77
C GLN A 218 7.23 13.44 10.97
N LEU A 219 5.97 13.86 10.75
CA LEU A 219 5.05 14.18 11.83
C LEU A 219 4.63 12.89 12.56
N PRO A 220 4.63 12.87 13.90
CA PRO A 220 4.11 11.74 14.67
C PRO A 220 2.65 11.50 14.31
N ILE A 221 2.21 10.25 14.30
CA ILE A 221 0.83 9.87 13.99
C ILE A 221 0.22 9.17 15.21
N ASP A 222 -1.02 9.50 15.55
CA ASP A 222 -1.77 8.78 16.56
C ASP A 222 -2.05 7.35 16.04
N PRO A 223 -1.57 6.29 16.72
CA PRO A 223 -1.72 4.92 16.24
C PRO A 223 -3.16 4.39 16.31
N LYS A 224 -4.07 5.06 17.03
CA LYS A 224 -5.48 4.70 17.18
C LYS A 224 -6.35 5.37 16.11
N THR A 225 -6.14 6.67 15.87
CA THR A 225 -6.99 7.44 14.93
C THR A 225 -6.36 7.59 13.55
N GLY A 226 -5.03 7.49 13.44
CA GLY A 226 -4.28 7.74 12.20
C GLY A 226 -4.08 9.24 11.92
N GLU A 227 -4.42 10.12 12.86
CA GLU A 227 -4.28 11.57 12.73
C GLU A 227 -2.87 12.04 13.08
N GLN A 228 -2.46 13.18 12.52
CA GLN A 228 -1.13 13.74 12.77
C GLN A 228 -1.08 14.44 14.14
N ARG A 229 -0.10 14.08 14.96
CA ARG A 229 0.18 14.67 16.28
C ARG A 229 1.30 15.70 16.16
N TRP A 230 0.97 16.84 15.56
CA TRP A 230 1.93 17.91 15.27
C TRP A 230 2.05 18.94 16.41
N HIS A 231 1.03 19.05 17.27
CA HIS A 231 1.01 19.96 18.43
C HIS A 231 2.22 19.85 19.36
N GLU A 232 2.77 18.65 19.53
CA GLU A 232 3.95 18.39 20.39
C GLU A 232 5.21 19.12 19.91
N LEU A 233 5.27 19.47 18.63
CA LEU A 233 6.40 20.16 18.01
C LEU A 233 6.29 21.68 18.13
N VAL A 234 5.11 22.21 18.42
CA VAL A 234 4.82 23.65 18.53
C VAL A 234 3.91 23.94 19.73
N PRO A 235 4.34 23.62 20.97
CA PRO A 235 3.51 23.72 22.17
C PRO A 235 3.11 25.16 22.53
N ALA A 236 3.79 26.15 21.96
CA ALA A 236 3.53 27.57 22.18
C ALA A 236 2.48 28.17 21.20
N LEU A 237 1.99 27.39 20.23
CA LEU A 237 1.04 27.89 19.22
C LEU A 237 -0.30 28.28 19.86
N SER A 238 -0.90 29.37 19.40
CA SER A 238 -2.23 29.77 19.85
C SER A 238 -3.28 28.66 19.60
N PRO A 239 -4.13 28.36 20.59
CA PRO A 239 -5.17 27.33 20.46
C PRO A 239 -6.13 27.58 19.28
N HIS A 240 -6.34 28.84 18.93
CA HIS A 240 -7.18 29.24 17.81
C HIS A 240 -6.59 28.80 16.47
N LEU A 241 -5.32 29.14 16.20
CA LEU A 241 -4.63 28.75 14.98
C LEU A 241 -4.43 27.22 14.91
N ALA A 242 -4.16 26.60 16.05
CA ALA A 242 -4.12 25.14 16.19
C ALA A 242 -5.42 24.47 15.72
N THR A 243 -6.57 24.96 16.19
CA THR A 243 -7.89 24.40 15.85
C THR A 243 -8.20 24.55 14.35
N ILE A 244 -7.82 25.69 13.75
CA ILE A 244 -8.00 25.94 12.32
C ILE A 244 -7.19 24.94 11.49
N LEU A 245 -5.91 24.73 11.84
CA LEU A 245 -5.05 23.79 11.15
C LEU A 245 -5.52 22.35 11.33
N ASP A 246 -5.94 21.96 12.54
CA ASP A 246 -6.52 20.63 12.81
C ASP A 246 -7.78 20.36 11.98
N THR A 247 -8.64 21.36 11.85
CA THR A 247 -9.86 21.26 11.03
C THR A 247 -9.51 21.12 9.55
N ALA A 248 -8.52 21.87 9.06
CA ALA A 248 -8.08 21.80 7.67
C ALA A 248 -7.48 20.43 7.31
N ILE A 249 -6.77 19.78 8.24
CA ILE A 249 -6.10 18.49 8.00
C ILE A 249 -6.93 17.25 8.36
N GLN A 250 -8.24 17.39 8.61
CA GLN A 250 -9.10 16.25 8.92
C GLN A 250 -9.07 15.18 7.82
N SER A 251 -9.13 13.91 8.21
CA SER A 251 -8.95 12.81 7.26
C SER A 251 -10.04 12.77 6.18
N HIS A 252 -11.29 13.07 6.54
CA HIS A 252 -12.41 13.10 5.60
C HIS A 252 -12.73 14.55 5.18
N PRO A 253 -13.00 14.82 3.89
CA PRO A 253 -13.29 16.18 3.40
C PRO A 253 -14.49 16.86 4.05
N ARG A 254 -15.50 16.09 4.47
CA ARG A 254 -16.72 16.59 5.13
C ARG A 254 -16.48 17.15 6.53
N ASP A 255 -15.37 16.77 7.15
CA ASP A 255 -15.00 17.20 8.50
C ASP A 255 -14.04 18.41 8.43
N ARG A 256 -13.72 18.89 7.21
CA ARG A 256 -12.90 20.08 6.95
C ARG A 256 -13.80 21.28 6.64
N TYR A 257 -13.18 22.44 6.49
CA TYR A 257 -13.80 23.60 5.83
C TYR A 257 -14.27 23.23 4.42
N ALA A 258 -15.51 23.59 4.09
CA ALA A 258 -16.07 23.30 2.77
C ALA A 258 -15.47 24.21 1.69
N THR A 259 -15.20 25.47 2.03
CA THR A 259 -14.66 26.50 1.13
C THR A 259 -13.49 27.26 1.75
N ALA A 260 -12.66 27.87 0.89
CA ALA A 260 -11.57 28.75 1.35
C ALA A 260 -12.10 29.94 2.17
N ARG A 261 -13.30 30.45 1.83
CA ARG A 261 -13.99 31.49 2.59
C ARG A 261 -14.32 31.08 4.02
N ASP A 262 -14.81 29.87 4.23
CA ASP A 262 -15.15 29.38 5.59
C ASP A 262 -13.89 29.31 6.48
N MET A 263 -12.78 28.86 5.91
CA MET A 263 -11.50 28.81 6.60
C MET A 263 -10.94 30.22 6.87
N LEU A 264 -11.09 31.13 5.89
CA LEU A 264 -10.68 32.53 6.03
C LEU A 264 -11.45 33.24 7.14
N GLN A 265 -12.79 33.08 7.16
CA GLN A 265 -13.66 33.64 8.18
C GLN A 265 -13.26 33.13 9.58
N SER A 266 -13.06 31.81 9.70
CA SER A 266 -12.62 31.19 10.96
C SER A 266 -11.28 31.71 11.44
N LEU A 267 -10.36 32.04 10.53
CA LEU A 267 -9.04 32.62 10.83
C LEU A 267 -9.11 34.09 11.25
N THR A 268 -10.11 34.84 10.79
CA THR A 268 -10.27 36.27 11.10
C THR A 268 -11.16 36.54 12.33
N GLU A 269 -12.08 35.64 12.67
CA GLU A 269 -13.13 35.85 13.68
C GLU A 269 -12.75 35.40 15.11
N GLY A 270 -11.46 35.32 15.44
CA GLY A 270 -10.96 34.95 16.77
C GLY A 270 -11.31 35.94 17.91
N ALA A 271 -12.60 36.17 18.19
CA ALA A 271 -13.11 36.89 19.37
C ALA A 271 -14.64 36.72 19.62
N VAL A 272 -15.31 35.61 19.31
CA VAL A 272 -16.66 35.36 19.88
C VAL A 272 -16.89 33.88 20.20
N THR A 273 -17.19 33.63 21.47
CA THR A 273 -17.75 32.44 22.11
C THR A 273 -18.87 31.76 21.33
N LEU A 274 -18.78 30.44 21.14
CA LEU A 274 -19.93 29.60 20.74
C LEU A 274 -20.71 29.14 21.99
N PRO A 275 -22.03 29.41 22.11
CA PRO A 275 -22.95 28.54 22.81
C PRO A 275 -23.56 27.48 21.85
N PRO A 276 -24.19 26.42 22.39
CA PRO A 276 -24.28 25.12 21.72
C PRO A 276 -25.50 24.93 20.81
N ALA A 277 -25.42 23.84 20.05
CA ALA A 277 -26.39 23.22 19.16
C ALA A 277 -27.89 23.43 19.46
N SER A 278 -28.65 23.94 18.47
CA SER A 278 -29.84 23.29 17.92
C SER A 278 -30.51 24.07 16.80
N ALA A 279 -31.09 23.29 15.88
CA ALA A 279 -32.16 23.63 14.93
C ALA A 279 -31.85 24.60 13.78
N LEU A 280 -31.94 24.09 12.56
CA LEU A 280 -33.09 24.39 11.70
C LEU A 280 -33.23 23.32 10.60
N GLN A 281 -34.33 22.57 10.70
CA GLN A 281 -34.96 21.89 9.57
C GLN A 281 -35.30 22.92 8.50
N ILE A 282 -34.94 22.65 7.24
CA ILE A 282 -35.71 23.14 6.10
C ILE A 282 -35.96 21.95 5.19
N GLY A 283 -37.24 21.58 5.09
CA GLY A 283 -37.72 20.53 4.20
C GLY A 283 -37.62 20.96 2.74
N MET A 284 -37.33 20.00 1.87
CA MET A 284 -37.56 20.14 0.44
C MET A 284 -38.54 19.07 -0.01
N THR A 285 -39.77 19.51 -0.23
CA THR A 285 -40.80 18.84 -1.03
C THR A 285 -40.31 18.75 -2.48
N PRO A 286 -40.51 17.62 -3.19
CA PRO A 286 -40.12 17.52 -4.59
C PRO A 286 -41.17 18.21 -5.47
N LEU A 287 -40.79 19.31 -6.12
CA LEU A 287 -41.56 19.91 -7.21
C LEU A 287 -41.42 19.04 -8.46
N GLN A 288 -42.55 18.46 -8.87
CA GLN A 288 -42.76 17.82 -10.16
C GLN A 288 -42.52 18.85 -11.28
N ALA A 289 -41.52 18.61 -12.12
CA ALA A 289 -41.33 19.34 -13.37
C ALA A 289 -42.01 18.59 -14.52
N THR A 290 -43.04 19.24 -15.05
CA THR A 290 -43.88 18.83 -16.17
C THR A 290 -43.06 18.67 -17.45
N THR A 291 -43.12 17.48 -18.06
CA THR A 291 -42.63 17.19 -19.40
C THR A 291 -43.42 17.99 -20.44
N ARG A 292 -42.74 18.88 -21.17
CA ARG A 292 -43.21 19.39 -22.47
C ARG A 292 -42.39 18.72 -23.58
N ASN A 293 -43.07 17.90 -24.36
CA ASN A 293 -42.58 17.31 -25.60
C ASN A 293 -42.28 18.40 -26.64
N LEU A 294 -41.08 18.36 -27.21
CA LEU A 294 -40.74 18.98 -28.50
C LEU A 294 -40.19 17.89 -29.43
N PRO A 295 -40.59 17.86 -30.72
CA PRO A 295 -40.31 16.75 -31.62
C PRO A 295 -38.85 16.74 -32.14
N ASN A 296 -38.34 15.51 -32.25
CA ASN A 296 -37.07 15.10 -32.85
C ASN A 296 -36.72 15.81 -34.17
N GLN A 297 -35.47 16.27 -34.28
CA GLN A 297 -34.73 16.29 -35.54
C GLN A 297 -33.44 15.45 -35.38
N PRO A 298 -33.09 14.60 -36.36
CA PRO A 298 -31.94 13.71 -36.27
C PRO A 298 -30.63 14.45 -36.61
N ILE A 299 -29.69 14.47 -35.67
CA ILE A 299 -28.30 14.88 -35.92
C ILE A 299 -27.47 13.62 -36.28
N PRO A 300 -26.54 13.66 -37.25
CA PRO A 300 -25.86 12.47 -37.76
C PRO A 300 -24.94 11.84 -36.72
N LYS A 301 -24.97 10.50 -36.62
CA LYS A 301 -24.02 9.70 -35.83
C LYS A 301 -22.61 9.85 -36.40
N VAL A 302 -21.75 10.59 -35.70
CA VAL A 302 -20.29 10.45 -35.81
C VAL A 302 -19.85 9.32 -34.87
N ALA A 303 -19.05 8.40 -35.39
CA ALA A 303 -18.59 7.19 -34.73
C ALA A 303 -17.86 7.47 -33.39
N GLN A 304 -18.11 6.64 -32.38
CA GLN A 304 -17.38 6.62 -31.11
C GLN A 304 -16.24 5.57 -31.16
N PRO A 305 -14.96 6.00 -31.09
CA PRO A 305 -13.88 5.12 -30.61
C PRO A 305 -13.15 5.62 -29.34
N VAL A 306 -13.43 6.82 -28.81
CA VAL A 306 -12.50 7.48 -27.84
C VAL A 306 -12.64 7.02 -26.36
N LEU A 307 -13.75 6.41 -25.95
CA LEU A 307 -14.01 6.09 -24.52
C LEU A 307 -13.26 4.85 -24.00
N ALA A 308 -13.07 3.82 -24.84
CA ALA A 308 -12.41 2.58 -24.44
C ALA A 308 -10.90 2.75 -24.16
N ASP A 309 -10.26 3.70 -24.85
CA ASP A 309 -8.83 4.00 -24.68
C ASP A 309 -8.56 4.74 -23.36
N ARG A 310 -9.47 5.61 -22.91
CA ARG A 310 -9.31 6.37 -21.66
C ARG A 310 -9.37 5.48 -20.41
N GLU A 311 -10.31 4.54 -20.35
CA GLU A 311 -10.39 3.60 -19.22
C GLU A 311 -9.19 2.64 -19.19
N THR A 312 -8.73 2.20 -20.36
CA THR A 312 -7.56 1.34 -20.50
C THR A 312 -6.29 2.06 -20.06
N ALA A 313 -6.11 3.32 -20.48
CA ALA A 313 -4.99 4.16 -20.07
C ALA A 313 -4.96 4.39 -18.55
N ARG A 314 -6.15 4.56 -17.95
CA ARG A 314 -6.30 4.80 -16.53
C ARG A 314 -5.95 3.58 -15.67
N HIS A 315 -6.43 2.39 -16.04
CA HIS A 315 -6.08 1.16 -15.32
C HIS A 315 -4.57 0.85 -15.43
N ARG A 316 -3.97 1.11 -16.59
CA ARG A 316 -2.52 1.03 -16.80
C ARG A 316 -1.76 1.94 -15.84
N GLN A 317 -2.10 3.22 -15.75
CA GLN A 317 -1.42 4.15 -14.85
C GLN A 317 -1.55 3.73 -13.37
N ILE A 318 -2.70 3.21 -12.96
CA ILE A 318 -2.91 2.69 -11.60
C ILE A 318 -1.96 1.53 -11.32
N LEU A 319 -1.83 0.58 -12.26
CA LEU A 319 -0.91 -0.54 -12.11
C LEU A 319 0.55 -0.07 -12.01
N LEU A 320 1.00 0.79 -12.92
CA LEU A 320 2.37 1.33 -12.92
C LEU A 320 2.70 2.05 -11.61
N ASN A 321 1.77 2.86 -11.09
CA ASN A 321 1.92 3.53 -9.79
C ASN A 321 1.99 2.53 -8.63
N LYS A 322 1.19 1.45 -8.69
CA LYS A 322 1.22 0.38 -7.69
C LYS A 322 2.56 -0.37 -7.71
N VAL A 323 3.08 -0.74 -8.88
CA VAL A 323 4.40 -1.38 -9.00
C VAL A 323 5.49 -0.45 -8.47
N ARG A 324 5.49 0.83 -8.86
CA ARG A 324 6.46 1.83 -8.36
C ARG A 324 6.44 1.94 -6.83
N ASN A 325 5.27 2.12 -6.23
CA ASN A 325 5.18 2.28 -4.79
C ASN A 325 5.54 0.98 -4.06
N TYR A 326 5.10 -0.18 -4.57
CA TYR A 326 5.30 -1.46 -3.91
C TYR A 326 6.75 -1.94 -3.99
N TRP A 327 7.39 -1.84 -5.15
CA TRP A 327 8.70 -2.45 -5.39
C TRP A 327 9.85 -1.45 -5.44
N ILE A 328 9.63 -0.26 -5.97
CA ILE A 328 10.71 0.72 -6.08
C ILE A 328 10.86 1.44 -4.74
N ARG A 329 9.80 2.11 -4.27
CA ARG A 329 9.87 2.90 -3.03
C ARG A 329 10.02 2.07 -1.76
N ASN A 330 9.34 0.94 -1.69
CA ASN A 330 9.25 0.16 -0.46
C ASN A 330 10.25 -1.02 -0.40
N VAL A 331 10.93 -1.36 -1.50
CA VAL A 331 11.90 -2.47 -1.54
C VAL A 331 13.25 -2.01 -2.06
N LEU A 332 13.31 -1.46 -3.28
CA LEU A 332 14.58 -1.02 -3.86
C LEU A 332 15.20 0.13 -3.06
N GLU A 333 14.41 1.18 -2.80
CA GLU A 333 14.85 2.38 -2.07
C GLU A 333 15.16 2.09 -0.60
N GLN A 334 14.56 1.05 -0.03
CA GLN A 334 14.82 0.58 1.34
C GLN A 334 15.83 -0.57 1.41
N SER A 335 16.43 -0.98 0.29
CA SER A 335 17.37 -2.11 0.29
C SER A 335 18.61 -1.83 1.16
N LEU A 336 19.27 -2.91 1.64
CA LEU A 336 20.47 -2.79 2.48
C LEU A 336 21.54 -1.91 1.81
N HIS A 337 21.76 -2.11 0.51
CA HIS A 337 22.73 -1.34 -0.25
C HIS A 337 22.40 0.17 -0.26
N GLN A 338 21.14 0.55 -0.49
CA GLN A 338 20.75 1.96 -0.46
C GLN A 338 20.79 2.54 0.96
N THR A 339 20.38 1.75 1.96
CA THR A 339 20.43 2.15 3.36
C THR A 339 21.85 2.46 3.82
N VAL A 340 22.82 1.62 3.43
CA VAL A 340 24.25 1.88 3.72
C VAL A 340 24.71 3.18 3.06
N ARG A 341 24.26 3.45 1.82
CA ARG A 341 24.62 4.70 1.14
C ARG A 341 24.09 5.93 1.87
N LEU A 342 22.84 5.87 2.33
CA LEU A 342 22.22 6.94 3.11
C LEU A 342 22.94 7.16 4.45
N GLU A 343 23.27 6.08 5.17
CA GLU A 343 23.95 6.16 6.46
C GLU A 343 25.37 6.74 6.38
N LEU A 344 26.06 6.50 5.28
CA LEU A 344 27.40 7.02 5.02
C LEU A 344 27.37 8.43 4.39
N GLY A 345 26.18 9.03 4.19
CA GLY A 345 26.03 10.40 3.70
C GLY A 345 26.31 10.58 2.21
N PHE A 346 26.16 9.52 1.42
CA PHE A 346 26.56 9.48 0.01
C PHE A 346 25.61 10.18 -0.99
N GLU A 347 24.62 10.96 -0.51
CA GLU A 347 23.59 11.57 -1.36
C GLU A 347 24.11 12.71 -2.27
N GLU A 348 25.28 13.28 -2.00
CA GLU A 348 25.74 14.51 -2.69
C GLU A 348 26.41 14.30 -4.06
N ARG A 349 26.67 13.06 -4.52
CA ARG A 349 27.33 12.78 -5.82
C ARG A 349 26.77 11.53 -6.52
N PRO A 350 25.74 11.67 -7.38
CA PRO A 350 25.13 10.54 -8.10
C PRO A 350 26.13 9.82 -9.02
N ASP A 351 27.11 10.55 -9.54
CA ASP A 351 27.96 10.13 -10.68
C ASP A 351 29.18 9.30 -10.25
N ALA A 352 29.45 9.14 -8.95
CA ALA A 352 30.73 8.64 -8.47
C ALA A 352 30.83 7.10 -8.36
N LEU A 353 29.69 6.38 -8.26
CA LEU A 353 29.63 4.93 -8.14
C LEU A 353 28.37 4.39 -8.85
N GLU A 354 28.35 4.45 -10.18
CA GLU A 354 27.30 3.80 -10.96
C GLU A 354 27.59 2.31 -11.12
N HIS A 355 26.64 1.50 -10.61
CA HIS A 355 26.58 0.03 -10.56
C HIS A 355 27.76 -0.66 -9.81
N PRO A 356 27.55 -1.11 -8.56
CA PRO A 356 28.63 -1.75 -7.80
C PRO A 356 28.96 -3.15 -8.32
N TRP A 357 28.05 -3.79 -9.06
CA TRP A 357 28.16 -5.20 -9.45
C TRP A 357 28.87 -5.35 -10.79
N ARG A 358 29.77 -6.33 -10.90
CA ARG A 358 30.39 -6.70 -12.18
C ARG A 358 29.44 -7.59 -12.96
N MET A 359 29.17 -7.26 -14.22
CA MET A 359 28.19 -7.97 -15.04
C MET A 359 28.84 -8.56 -16.29
N VAL A 360 28.47 -9.79 -16.62
CA VAL A 360 28.83 -10.47 -17.87
C VAL A 360 27.57 -10.67 -18.68
N TRP A 361 27.61 -10.30 -19.95
CA TRP A 361 26.53 -10.45 -20.91
C TRP A 361 26.79 -11.65 -21.80
N GLN A 362 25.77 -12.49 -21.96
CA GLN A 362 25.80 -13.64 -22.85
C GLN A 362 24.50 -13.67 -23.66
N VAL A 363 24.61 -13.76 -24.97
CA VAL A 363 23.49 -14.03 -25.89
C VAL A 363 23.66 -15.46 -26.37
N SER A 364 22.56 -16.17 -26.60
CA SER A 364 22.59 -17.51 -27.19
C SER A 364 23.54 -17.54 -28.40
N ASP A 365 24.49 -18.49 -28.37
CA ASP A 365 25.53 -18.73 -29.38
C ASP A 365 26.65 -17.68 -29.53
N ARG A 366 26.83 -16.75 -28.57
CA ARG A 366 27.96 -15.80 -28.55
C ARG A 366 28.87 -15.96 -27.32
N PRO A 367 30.19 -15.66 -27.44
CA PRO A 367 31.10 -15.70 -26.30
C PRO A 367 30.74 -14.65 -25.24
N GLU A 368 31.01 -14.98 -23.97
CA GLU A 368 30.81 -14.09 -22.83
C GLU A 368 31.52 -12.74 -23.03
N GLN A 369 30.78 -11.64 -22.90
CA GLN A 369 31.33 -10.29 -22.99
C GLN A 369 31.20 -9.57 -21.64
N LEU A 370 32.31 -8.97 -21.19
CA LEU A 370 32.27 -8.12 -20.00
C LEU A 370 31.52 -6.82 -20.30
N LEU A 371 30.56 -6.45 -19.45
CA LEU A 371 29.90 -5.15 -19.57
C LEU A 371 30.78 -4.05 -18.95
N PRO A 372 30.93 -2.90 -19.62
CA PRO A 372 31.60 -1.75 -19.03
C PRO A 372 30.91 -1.30 -17.73
N THR A 373 31.70 -0.91 -16.74
CA THR A 373 31.19 -0.32 -15.49
C THR A 373 30.40 0.94 -15.81
N GLY A 374 29.16 1.06 -15.30
CA GLY A 374 28.26 2.19 -15.57
C GLY A 374 27.33 2.02 -16.77
N LEU A 375 27.42 0.93 -17.57
CA LEU A 375 26.43 0.69 -18.62
C LEU A 375 25.11 0.20 -17.98
N PRO A 376 23.99 0.95 -18.12
CA PRO A 376 22.74 0.54 -17.50
C PRO A 376 22.16 -0.68 -18.22
N VAL A 377 21.75 -1.69 -17.46
CA VAL A 377 21.23 -2.98 -17.96
C VAL A 377 20.12 -2.80 -19.00
N ILE A 378 19.35 -1.73 -18.88
CA ILE A 378 18.27 -1.40 -19.80
C ILE A 378 18.74 -1.24 -21.26
N GLN A 379 19.95 -0.72 -21.50
CA GLN A 379 20.47 -0.57 -22.87
C GLN A 379 20.71 -1.93 -23.52
N LYS A 380 21.30 -2.89 -22.79
CA LYS A 380 21.48 -4.27 -23.28
C LYS A 380 20.18 -5.01 -23.46
N PHE A 381 19.23 -4.75 -22.58
CA PHE A 381 17.88 -5.28 -22.73
C PHE A 381 17.17 -4.71 -23.98
N ASP A 382 17.46 -3.47 -24.38
CA ASP A 382 16.92 -2.88 -25.62
C ASP A 382 17.53 -3.48 -26.89
N GLU A 383 18.80 -3.87 -26.86
CA GLU A 383 19.49 -4.52 -28.00
C GLU A 383 18.84 -5.85 -28.42
N LEU A 384 18.04 -6.48 -27.55
CA LEU A 384 17.33 -7.75 -27.84
C LEU A 384 16.10 -7.58 -28.76
N GLY A 385 15.58 -6.37 -28.93
CA GLY A 385 14.39 -6.13 -29.75
C GLY A 385 13.07 -6.51 -29.08
N GLN A 386 12.01 -6.69 -29.89
CA GLN A 386 10.66 -7.02 -29.41
C GLN A 386 10.53 -8.49 -28.98
N GLY A 387 9.69 -8.77 -27.97
CA GLY A 387 9.52 -10.13 -27.43
C GLY A 387 10.75 -10.63 -26.65
N ARG A 388 11.62 -9.72 -26.23
CA ARG A 388 12.87 -9.97 -25.50
C ARG A 388 12.67 -10.74 -24.21
N THR A 389 13.58 -11.70 -23.99
CA THR A 389 13.63 -12.52 -22.78
C THR A 389 15.04 -12.53 -22.20
N LEU A 390 15.16 -12.19 -20.92
CA LEU A 390 16.43 -11.99 -20.23
C LEU A 390 16.50 -12.77 -18.92
N LEU A 391 17.57 -13.52 -18.74
CA LEU A 391 17.85 -14.27 -17.52
C LEU A 391 18.93 -13.56 -16.69
N ILE A 392 18.66 -13.25 -15.43
CA ILE A 392 19.64 -12.67 -14.50
C ILE A 392 20.11 -13.77 -13.55
N LEU A 393 21.37 -14.19 -13.71
CA LEU A 393 22.04 -15.22 -12.92
C LEU A 393 23.05 -14.61 -11.96
N GLY A 394 23.27 -15.27 -10.82
CA GLY A 394 24.29 -14.84 -9.88
C GLY A 394 24.20 -15.58 -8.55
N ASP A 395 25.28 -15.52 -7.78
CA ASP A 395 25.37 -16.17 -6.48
C ASP A 395 24.43 -15.55 -5.42
N PRO A 396 24.18 -16.23 -4.29
CA PRO A 396 23.44 -15.63 -3.17
C PRO A 396 24.06 -14.30 -2.72
N GLY A 397 23.23 -13.26 -2.58
CA GLY A 397 23.70 -11.93 -2.19
C GLY A 397 24.41 -11.11 -3.27
N SER A 398 24.48 -11.58 -4.52
CA SER A 398 25.11 -10.86 -5.65
C SER A 398 24.34 -9.63 -6.15
N GLY A 399 23.10 -9.40 -5.70
CA GLY A 399 22.29 -8.25 -6.13
C GLY A 399 21.30 -8.53 -7.27
N LYS A 400 20.90 -9.79 -7.50
CA LYS A 400 19.92 -10.17 -8.55
C LYS A 400 18.61 -9.40 -8.46
N THR A 401 17.90 -9.49 -7.33
CA THR A 401 16.66 -8.75 -7.09
C THR A 401 16.87 -7.25 -7.20
N THR A 402 17.99 -6.71 -6.69
CA THR A 402 18.34 -5.29 -6.84
C THR A 402 18.45 -4.90 -8.30
N THR A 403 19.15 -5.69 -9.12
CA THR A 403 19.33 -5.45 -10.55
C THR A 403 18.00 -5.55 -11.31
N LEU A 404 17.16 -6.53 -10.97
CA LEU A 404 15.80 -6.67 -11.51
C LEU A 404 14.94 -5.44 -11.21
N LEU A 405 15.01 -4.93 -9.98
CA LEU A 405 14.23 -3.77 -9.54
C LEU A 405 14.78 -2.45 -10.08
N GLU A 406 16.10 -2.31 -10.26
CA GLU A 406 16.71 -1.18 -10.98
C GLU A 406 16.24 -1.16 -12.44
N LEU A 407 16.32 -2.29 -13.12
CA LEU A 407 15.78 -2.43 -14.48
C LEU A 407 14.27 -2.14 -14.50
N THR A 408 13.51 -2.62 -13.52
CA THR A 408 12.07 -2.34 -13.38
C THR A 408 11.81 -0.83 -13.21
N ARG A 409 12.59 -0.12 -12.39
CA ARG A 409 12.46 1.33 -12.18
C ARG A 409 12.61 2.08 -13.50
N ASP A 410 13.63 1.72 -14.27
CA ASP A 410 13.97 2.39 -15.52
C ASP A 410 12.91 2.07 -16.61
N LEU A 411 12.43 0.82 -16.67
CA LEU A 411 11.33 0.40 -17.54
C LEU A 411 9.99 1.03 -17.14
N LEU A 412 9.73 1.21 -15.84
CA LEU A 412 8.52 1.88 -15.35
C LEU A 412 8.48 3.33 -15.80
N GLN A 413 9.62 4.01 -15.80
CA GLN A 413 9.72 5.38 -16.32
C GLN A 413 9.29 5.41 -17.78
N ARG A 414 9.81 4.50 -18.62
CA ARG A 414 9.42 4.40 -20.04
C ARG A 414 7.96 4.01 -20.24
N ALA A 415 7.44 3.02 -19.52
CA ALA A 415 6.05 2.59 -19.63
C ALA A 415 5.05 3.65 -19.14
N GLN A 416 5.49 4.58 -18.29
CA GLN A 416 4.73 5.78 -17.90
C GLN A 416 4.87 6.93 -18.89
N GLN A 417 5.68 6.78 -19.92
CA GLN A 417 5.96 7.76 -20.95
C GLN A 417 5.64 7.22 -22.35
N ASP A 418 5.25 5.96 -22.45
CA ASP A 418 4.76 5.32 -23.65
C ASP A 418 3.68 4.27 -23.35
N PHE A 419 2.56 4.36 -24.08
CA PHE A 419 1.48 3.38 -24.03
C PHE A 419 1.77 2.12 -24.86
N GLU A 420 2.64 2.21 -25.88
CA GLU A 420 3.08 1.10 -26.72
C GLU A 420 4.06 0.18 -25.99
N HIS A 421 4.82 0.70 -25.02
CA HIS A 421 5.68 -0.14 -24.20
C HIS A 421 4.84 -1.04 -23.28
N PRO A 422 5.25 -2.29 -23.03
CA PRO A 422 4.56 -3.16 -22.09
C PRO A 422 4.70 -2.64 -20.65
N MET A 423 3.74 -2.97 -19.79
CA MET A 423 3.77 -2.58 -18.37
C MET A 423 4.69 -3.52 -17.58
N PRO A 424 5.82 -3.06 -17.03
CA PRO A 424 6.66 -3.90 -16.17
C PRO A 424 5.94 -4.18 -14.85
N VAL A 425 5.75 -5.46 -14.53
CA VAL A 425 5.12 -5.92 -13.29
C VAL A 425 5.95 -7.01 -12.65
N VAL A 426 6.25 -6.86 -11.36
CA VAL A 426 7.09 -7.80 -10.63
C VAL A 426 6.26 -8.89 -9.95
N PHE A 427 6.63 -10.14 -10.18
CA PHE A 427 6.00 -11.33 -9.61
C PHE A 427 7.05 -12.16 -8.89
N ASN A 428 6.71 -12.76 -7.74
CA ASN A 428 7.60 -13.69 -7.06
C ASN A 428 7.16 -15.11 -7.40
N LEU A 429 8.07 -15.91 -7.99
CA LEU A 429 7.77 -17.26 -8.47
C LEU A 429 7.44 -18.25 -7.34
N SER A 430 7.83 -17.98 -6.09
CA SER A 430 7.51 -18.87 -4.96
C SER A 430 6.02 -19.08 -4.78
N SER A 431 5.18 -18.07 -5.06
CA SER A 431 3.71 -18.18 -4.91
C SER A 431 3.04 -19.07 -5.96
N TRP A 432 3.71 -19.36 -7.08
CA TRP A 432 3.20 -20.28 -8.11
C TRP A 432 3.08 -21.71 -7.57
N SER A 433 4.01 -22.11 -6.69
CA SER A 433 4.12 -23.47 -6.16
C SER A 433 2.90 -23.92 -5.33
N GLU A 434 2.19 -22.97 -4.71
CA GLU A 434 1.01 -23.24 -3.88
C GLU A 434 -0.23 -23.61 -4.71
N GLN A 435 -0.33 -23.06 -5.94
CA GLN A 435 -1.57 -23.10 -6.71
C GLN A 435 -1.54 -24.14 -7.84
N ARG A 436 -0.34 -24.49 -8.36
CA ARG A 436 -0.15 -25.45 -9.47
C ARG A 436 -1.04 -25.15 -10.70
N THR A 437 -1.29 -23.87 -10.97
CA THR A 437 -2.08 -23.44 -12.12
C THR A 437 -1.18 -23.04 -13.29
N SER A 438 -1.73 -22.96 -14.50
CA SER A 438 -1.02 -22.38 -15.65
C SER A 438 -0.49 -20.97 -15.34
N ILE A 439 0.68 -20.58 -15.88
CA ILE A 439 1.27 -19.24 -15.66
C ILE A 439 0.27 -18.11 -15.92
N ALA A 440 -0.54 -18.17 -16.98
CA ALA A 440 -1.55 -17.15 -17.26
C ALA A 440 -2.59 -16.96 -16.13
N ASN A 441 -3.14 -18.06 -15.62
CA ASN A 441 -4.10 -18.02 -14.49
C ASN A 441 -3.44 -17.53 -13.20
N TRP A 442 -2.20 -17.98 -12.94
CA TRP A 442 -1.42 -17.52 -11.79
C TRP A 442 -1.15 -16.01 -11.87
N LEU A 443 -0.73 -15.47 -13.02
CA LEU A 443 -0.52 -14.04 -13.23
C LEU A 443 -1.80 -13.23 -12.94
N VAL A 444 -2.96 -13.70 -13.40
CA VAL A 444 -4.25 -13.04 -13.11
C VAL A 444 -4.55 -13.03 -11.61
N GLN A 445 -4.26 -14.12 -10.91
CA GLN A 445 -4.46 -14.20 -9.46
C GLN A 445 -3.48 -13.30 -8.70
N GLU A 446 -2.22 -13.22 -9.13
CA GLU A 446 -1.23 -12.31 -8.55
C GLU A 446 -1.61 -10.84 -8.80
N LEU A 447 -2.04 -10.50 -10.02
CA LEU A 447 -2.56 -9.17 -10.37
C LEU A 447 -3.75 -8.78 -9.50
N LYS A 448 -4.65 -9.72 -9.21
CA LYS A 448 -5.76 -9.51 -8.29
C LYS A 448 -5.27 -9.33 -6.86
N THR A 449 -4.50 -10.28 -6.34
CA THR A 449 -4.16 -10.36 -4.91
C THR A 449 -3.20 -9.25 -4.49
N LYS A 450 -2.18 -8.99 -5.32
CA LYS A 450 -1.09 -8.05 -5.01
C LYS A 450 -1.37 -6.65 -5.52
N TYR A 451 -1.92 -6.53 -6.73
CA TYR A 451 -2.12 -5.24 -7.40
C TYR A 451 -3.59 -4.81 -7.45
N GLN A 452 -4.53 -5.60 -6.94
CA GLN A 452 -5.97 -5.27 -6.87
C GLN A 452 -6.55 -4.95 -8.25
N VAL A 453 -6.08 -5.68 -9.26
CA VAL A 453 -6.59 -5.61 -10.63
C VAL A 453 -7.73 -6.61 -10.73
N SER A 454 -8.86 -6.22 -11.33
CA SER A 454 -9.97 -7.16 -11.48
C SER A 454 -9.54 -8.34 -12.37
N PRO A 455 -10.02 -9.57 -12.12
CA PRO A 455 -9.66 -10.73 -12.94
C PRO A 455 -9.97 -10.56 -14.43
N GLU A 456 -11.01 -9.80 -14.76
CA GLU A 456 -11.38 -9.48 -16.15
C GLU A 456 -10.32 -8.61 -16.85
N ILE A 457 -9.89 -7.53 -16.20
CA ILE A 457 -8.82 -6.66 -16.71
C ILE A 457 -7.50 -7.43 -16.76
N GLY A 458 -7.18 -8.19 -15.71
CA GLY A 458 -5.95 -8.97 -15.64
C GLY A 458 -5.86 -10.00 -16.76
N ARG A 459 -6.95 -10.75 -17.04
CA ARG A 459 -6.99 -11.68 -18.19
C ARG A 459 -6.77 -10.96 -19.51
N ARG A 460 -7.43 -9.82 -19.70
CA ARG A 460 -7.26 -9.02 -20.91
C ARG A 460 -5.80 -8.61 -21.11
N TRP A 461 -5.12 -8.13 -20.07
CA TRP A 461 -3.70 -7.74 -20.14
C TRP A 461 -2.76 -8.90 -20.44
N VAL A 462 -3.01 -10.08 -19.86
CA VAL A 462 -2.21 -11.29 -20.14
C VAL A 462 -2.43 -11.76 -21.57
N THR A 463 -3.69 -11.88 -22.02
CA THR A 463 -4.02 -12.36 -23.37
C THR A 463 -3.59 -11.38 -24.46
N GLN A 464 -3.67 -10.07 -24.20
CA GLN A 464 -3.19 -9.02 -25.11
C GLN A 464 -1.69 -8.76 -24.99
N GLN A 465 -0.96 -9.51 -24.14
CA GLN A 465 0.50 -9.42 -24.01
C GLN A 465 0.98 -8.00 -23.64
N GLN A 466 0.19 -7.27 -22.85
CA GLN A 466 0.47 -5.88 -22.46
C GLN A 466 1.40 -5.77 -21.24
N LEU A 467 1.88 -6.89 -20.71
CA LEU A 467 2.71 -6.97 -19.51
C LEU A 467 4.14 -7.35 -19.89
N LEU A 468 5.09 -6.74 -19.21
CA LEU A 468 6.49 -7.13 -19.17
C LEU A 468 6.72 -7.81 -17.82
N LEU A 469 6.97 -9.11 -17.85
CA LEU A 469 6.99 -9.95 -16.65
C LEU A 469 8.36 -9.88 -15.99
N MET A 470 8.42 -9.29 -14.79
CA MET A 470 9.64 -9.24 -13.97
C MET A 470 9.54 -10.35 -12.90
N LEU A 471 10.05 -11.54 -13.22
CA LEU A 471 9.91 -12.74 -12.41
C LEU A 471 11.11 -12.89 -11.45
N ASP A 472 10.87 -12.75 -10.16
CA ASP A 472 11.92 -12.89 -9.13
C ASP A 472 11.87 -14.25 -8.45
N GLY A 473 13.05 -14.80 -8.15
CA GLY A 473 13.23 -15.95 -7.25
C GLY A 473 12.82 -17.31 -7.81
N LEU A 474 13.31 -17.73 -8.98
CA LEU A 474 13.15 -19.13 -9.41
C LEU A 474 13.77 -20.12 -8.39
N ASP A 475 14.89 -19.72 -7.77
CA ASP A 475 15.53 -20.44 -6.66
C ASP A 475 14.74 -20.42 -5.33
N GLU A 476 13.66 -19.63 -5.25
CA GLU A 476 12.72 -19.61 -4.12
C GLU A 476 11.54 -20.56 -4.33
N VAL A 477 11.35 -21.08 -5.55
CA VAL A 477 10.38 -22.15 -5.80
C VAL A 477 10.87 -23.42 -5.12
N ARG A 478 9.92 -24.17 -4.54
CA ARG A 478 10.22 -25.48 -3.92
C ARG A 478 11.06 -26.36 -4.87
N PRO A 479 12.16 -26.98 -4.40
CA PRO A 479 13.08 -27.73 -5.25
C PRO A 479 12.41 -28.81 -6.11
N ASP A 480 11.39 -29.49 -5.57
CA ASP A 480 10.64 -30.54 -6.28
C ASP A 480 9.75 -30.00 -7.42
N LEU A 481 9.52 -28.69 -7.47
CA LEU A 481 8.63 -28.03 -8.43
C LEU A 481 9.36 -27.07 -9.38
N GLN A 482 10.66 -26.82 -9.19
CA GLN A 482 11.43 -25.87 -10.02
C GLN A 482 11.44 -26.25 -11.50
N ALA A 483 11.72 -27.52 -11.83
CA ALA A 483 11.71 -28.00 -13.22
C ALA A 483 10.32 -27.88 -13.87
N VAL A 484 9.26 -28.16 -13.10
CA VAL A 484 7.86 -28.03 -13.57
C VAL A 484 7.50 -26.56 -13.80
N CYS A 485 7.99 -25.65 -12.96
CA CYS A 485 7.81 -24.20 -13.12
C CYS A 485 8.45 -23.72 -14.43
N VAL A 486 9.69 -24.15 -14.70
CA VAL A 486 10.41 -23.80 -15.94
C VAL A 486 9.70 -24.33 -17.18
N GLN A 487 9.20 -25.57 -17.14
CA GLN A 487 8.36 -26.13 -18.21
C GLN A 487 7.10 -25.29 -18.44
N ALA A 488 6.42 -24.88 -17.35
CA ALA A 488 5.21 -24.05 -17.46
C ALA A 488 5.51 -22.65 -18.04
N ILE A 489 6.68 -22.07 -17.73
CA ILE A 489 7.12 -20.80 -18.33
C ILE A 489 7.42 -20.97 -19.82
N ASN A 490 8.14 -22.03 -20.21
CA ASN A 490 8.40 -22.33 -21.63
C ASN A 490 7.08 -22.53 -22.40
N GLN A 491 6.14 -23.29 -21.86
CA GLN A 491 4.81 -23.49 -22.48
C GLN A 491 4.02 -22.17 -22.59
N PHE A 492 4.12 -21.28 -21.60
CA PHE A 492 3.51 -19.96 -21.66
C PHE A 492 4.12 -19.10 -22.77
N MET A 493 5.45 -19.13 -22.93
CA MET A 493 6.14 -18.43 -24.01
C MET A 493 5.77 -18.98 -25.40
N GLU A 494 5.56 -20.29 -25.56
CA GLU A 494 5.06 -20.87 -26.81
C GLU A 494 3.68 -20.31 -27.19
N THR A 495 2.82 -20.06 -26.19
CA THR A 495 1.46 -19.56 -26.40
C THR A 495 1.40 -18.03 -26.55
N CYS A 496 2.26 -17.32 -25.82
CA CYS A 496 2.28 -15.85 -25.71
C CYS A 496 3.66 -15.29 -26.09
N GLY A 497 4.16 -15.67 -27.27
CA GLY A 497 5.56 -15.46 -27.67
C GLY A 497 6.03 -14.01 -27.87
N GLN A 498 5.14 -13.01 -27.79
CA GLN A 498 5.51 -11.59 -27.79
C GLN A 498 5.64 -11.02 -26.38
N THR A 499 5.27 -11.79 -25.34
CA THR A 499 5.37 -11.35 -23.96
C THR A 499 6.82 -11.27 -23.53
N GLU A 500 7.27 -10.07 -23.20
CA GLU A 500 8.64 -9.85 -22.73
C GLU A 500 8.78 -10.34 -21.27
N ILE A 501 9.92 -10.99 -20.96
CA ILE A 501 10.16 -11.60 -19.63
C ILE A 501 11.58 -11.33 -19.16
N VAL A 502 11.72 -10.90 -17.90
CA VAL A 502 13.00 -10.91 -17.19
C VAL A 502 12.88 -11.83 -15.99
N LEU A 503 13.79 -12.80 -15.83
CA LEU A 503 13.75 -13.78 -14.74
C LEU A 503 15.05 -13.80 -13.96
N CYS A 504 14.98 -13.89 -12.63
CA CYS A 504 16.14 -14.08 -11.76
C CYS A 504 16.26 -15.51 -11.22
N SER A 505 17.48 -16.06 -11.19
CA SER A 505 17.77 -17.32 -10.52
C SER A 505 19.20 -17.38 -9.96
N ARG A 506 19.43 -18.24 -8.97
CA ARG A 506 20.80 -18.63 -8.59
C ARG A 506 21.44 -19.43 -9.71
N LEU A 507 22.71 -19.15 -10.01
CA LEU A 507 23.43 -19.78 -11.12
C LEU A 507 23.46 -21.30 -10.98
N ARG A 508 23.95 -21.81 -9.84
CA ARG A 508 24.08 -23.25 -9.58
C ARG A 508 22.73 -23.98 -9.64
N ASP A 509 21.69 -23.37 -9.07
CA ASP A 509 20.36 -23.97 -9.04
C ASP A 509 19.78 -24.07 -10.45
N TYR A 510 20.04 -23.06 -11.29
CA TYR A 510 19.61 -23.04 -12.69
C TYR A 510 20.38 -24.03 -13.57
N GLU A 511 21.70 -24.13 -13.39
CA GLU A 511 22.55 -25.11 -14.09
C GLU A 511 22.20 -26.56 -13.72
N ALA A 512 21.71 -26.79 -12.49
CA ALA A 512 21.27 -28.11 -12.03
C ALA A 512 19.92 -28.56 -12.62
N LEU A 513 19.18 -27.68 -13.30
CA LEU A 513 17.89 -28.03 -13.89
C LEU A 513 18.06 -28.91 -15.13
N THR A 514 17.22 -29.94 -15.21
CA THR A 514 17.14 -30.84 -16.37
C THR A 514 16.53 -30.18 -17.61
N VAL A 515 15.75 -29.10 -17.41
CA VAL A 515 15.11 -28.31 -18.46
C VAL A 515 15.53 -26.86 -18.29
N GLN A 516 16.01 -26.25 -19.37
CA GLN A 516 16.48 -24.86 -19.40
C GLN A 516 15.39 -23.94 -19.98
N LEU A 517 15.42 -22.66 -19.62
CA LEU A 517 14.53 -21.64 -20.18
C LEU A 517 14.94 -21.31 -21.62
N CYS A 518 13.95 -21.15 -22.50
CA CYS A 518 14.17 -20.74 -23.89
C CYS A 518 14.31 -19.21 -24.01
N PHE A 519 15.28 -18.62 -23.30
CA PHE A 519 15.50 -17.17 -23.28
C PHE A 519 16.54 -16.72 -24.30
N GLN A 520 16.45 -15.47 -24.75
CA GLN A 520 17.34 -14.90 -25.77
C GLN A 520 18.73 -14.55 -25.23
N ALA A 521 18.80 -14.09 -23.97
CA ALA A 521 20.06 -13.69 -23.34
C ALA A 521 20.07 -13.93 -21.83
N ALA A 522 21.28 -13.93 -21.28
CA ALA A 522 21.55 -13.98 -19.86
C ALA A 522 22.57 -12.91 -19.43
N ILE A 523 22.33 -12.32 -18.26
CA ILE A 523 23.31 -11.53 -17.51
C ILE A 523 23.75 -12.34 -16.31
N GLN A 524 25.05 -12.51 -16.15
CA GLN A 524 25.64 -13.09 -14.96
C GLN A 524 26.26 -12.00 -14.09
N LEU A 525 25.78 -11.89 -12.85
CA LEU A 525 26.38 -11.07 -11.81
C LEU A 525 27.58 -11.80 -11.21
N ARG A 526 28.78 -11.20 -11.35
CA ARG A 526 30.04 -11.73 -10.83
C ARG A 526 30.36 -11.11 -9.46
N PRO A 527 31.11 -11.82 -8.61
CA PRO A 527 31.59 -11.28 -7.33
C PRO A 527 32.42 -10.01 -7.51
N LEU A 528 32.40 -9.14 -6.51
CA LEU A 528 33.18 -7.89 -6.49
C LEU A 528 34.68 -8.19 -6.58
N THR A 529 35.39 -7.30 -7.27
CA THR A 529 36.85 -7.33 -7.33
C THR A 529 37.47 -6.61 -6.12
N PRO A 530 38.68 -6.99 -5.68
CA PRO A 530 39.37 -6.28 -4.60
C PRO A 530 39.51 -4.77 -4.83
N ALA A 531 39.70 -4.33 -6.08
CA ALA A 531 39.76 -2.92 -6.44
C ALA A 531 38.43 -2.18 -6.16
N GLN A 532 37.30 -2.77 -6.54
CA GLN A 532 35.97 -2.20 -6.29
C GLN A 532 35.66 -2.13 -4.79
N ILE A 533 36.03 -3.18 -4.04
CA ILE A 533 35.85 -3.23 -2.58
C ILE A 533 36.68 -2.14 -1.91
N ASN A 534 37.95 -1.99 -2.29
CA ASN A 534 38.81 -0.94 -1.77
C ASN A 534 38.31 0.45 -2.12
N GLN A 535 37.83 0.66 -3.35
CA GLN A 535 37.22 1.94 -3.76
C GLN A 535 35.99 2.27 -2.89
N TYR A 536 35.11 1.29 -2.68
CA TYR A 536 33.94 1.42 -1.84
C TYR A 536 34.30 1.78 -0.38
N LEU A 537 35.25 1.06 0.22
CA LEU A 537 35.68 1.31 1.61
C LEU A 537 36.41 2.64 1.77
N THR A 538 37.23 3.01 0.79
CA THR A 538 37.91 4.32 0.77
C THR A 538 36.89 5.45 0.68
N TRP A 539 35.84 5.26 -0.10
CA TRP A 539 34.76 6.24 -0.25
C TRP A 539 33.89 6.36 1.01
N ALA A 540 33.67 5.26 1.73
CA ALA A 540 32.97 5.24 3.02
C ALA A 540 33.69 5.98 4.15
N GLY A 541 34.95 6.36 3.96
CA GLY A 541 35.67 7.22 4.87
C GLY A 541 36.33 6.50 6.05
N PRO A 542 36.84 7.25 7.03
CA PRO A 542 37.73 6.72 8.07
C PRO A 542 37.06 5.76 9.06
N ASP A 543 35.73 5.80 9.17
CA ASP A 543 34.95 4.92 10.06
C ASP A 543 35.10 3.42 9.74
N LEU A 544 35.52 3.07 8.51
CA LEU A 544 35.74 1.69 8.07
C LEU A 544 37.23 1.32 7.96
N LYS A 545 38.14 2.15 8.50
CA LYS A 545 39.58 1.88 8.45
C LYS A 545 39.94 0.53 9.09
N ALA A 546 39.27 0.15 10.17
CA ALA A 546 39.45 -1.15 10.80
C ALA A 546 39.06 -2.32 9.88
N VAL A 547 37.98 -2.17 9.10
CA VAL A 547 37.55 -3.15 8.09
C VAL A 547 38.58 -3.23 6.97
N GLN A 548 39.09 -2.09 6.50
CA GLN A 548 40.12 -2.04 5.47
C GLN A 548 41.41 -2.73 5.90
N THR A 549 41.85 -2.54 7.15
CA THR A 549 43.03 -3.22 7.71
C THR A 549 42.79 -4.73 7.83
N ALA A 550 41.65 -5.16 8.37
CA ALA A 550 41.34 -6.58 8.53
C ALA A 550 41.27 -7.31 7.18
N LEU A 551 40.79 -6.64 6.13
CA LEU A 551 40.77 -7.19 4.78
C LEU A 551 42.17 -7.38 4.18
N GLN A 552 43.25 -6.86 4.78
CA GLN A 552 44.61 -7.15 4.32
C GLN A 552 45.13 -8.49 4.85
N THR A 553 44.66 -8.94 6.02
CA THR A 553 45.15 -10.13 6.71
C THR A 553 44.19 -11.31 6.65
N ASP A 554 42.87 -11.07 6.63
CA ASP A 554 41.83 -12.11 6.70
C ASP A 554 41.32 -12.52 5.30
N ILE A 555 41.87 -13.62 4.77
CA ILE A 555 41.50 -14.19 3.45
C ILE A 555 40.02 -14.61 3.42
N ILE A 556 39.46 -15.11 4.53
CA ILE A 556 38.08 -15.56 4.58
C ILE A 556 37.15 -14.35 4.52
N LEU A 557 37.49 -13.28 5.23
CA LEU A 557 36.77 -12.02 5.16
C LEU A 557 36.82 -11.40 3.77
N GLN A 558 37.99 -11.43 3.12
CA GLN A 558 38.16 -11.00 1.72
C GLN A 558 37.18 -11.73 0.79
N GLU A 559 37.06 -13.05 0.93
CA GLU A 559 36.15 -13.85 0.10
C GLU A 559 34.68 -13.52 0.38
N LEU A 560 34.31 -13.32 1.65
CA LEU A 560 32.93 -12.96 2.04
C LEU A 560 32.50 -11.61 1.47
N VAL A 561 33.35 -10.58 1.56
CA VAL A 561 33.00 -9.22 1.10
C VAL A 561 32.94 -9.08 -0.43
N ARG A 562 33.33 -10.12 -1.18
CA ARG A 562 33.07 -10.17 -2.62
C ARG A 562 31.58 -10.25 -2.93
N SER A 563 30.77 -10.70 -1.95
CA SER A 563 29.33 -10.57 -1.99
C SER A 563 28.93 -9.14 -1.58
N PRO A 564 28.23 -8.40 -2.45
CA PRO A 564 27.59 -7.13 -2.14
C PRO A 564 26.87 -7.02 -0.81
N LEU A 565 26.09 -8.05 -0.49
CA LEU A 565 25.35 -8.12 0.74
C LEU A 565 26.30 -8.12 1.93
N MET A 566 27.32 -8.98 1.90
CA MET A 566 28.27 -9.11 2.99
C MET A 566 29.10 -7.84 3.15
N LEU A 567 29.44 -7.15 2.06
CA LEU A 567 30.06 -5.83 2.10
C LEU A 567 29.15 -4.79 2.76
N SER A 568 27.83 -4.84 2.51
CA SER A 568 26.86 -3.97 3.18
C SER A 568 26.74 -4.31 4.67
N ILE A 569 26.68 -5.59 5.01
CA ILE A 569 26.57 -6.10 6.39
C ILE A 569 27.80 -5.72 7.22
N ILE A 570 29.01 -5.97 6.70
CA ILE A 570 30.25 -5.65 7.42
C ILE A 570 30.39 -4.14 7.66
N THR A 571 29.95 -3.35 6.68
CA THR A 571 29.93 -1.88 6.77
C THR A 571 29.05 -1.42 7.93
N LEU A 572 27.84 -1.97 8.06
CA LEU A 572 26.92 -1.62 9.15
C LEU A 572 27.36 -2.20 10.50
N ALA A 573 27.92 -3.42 10.49
CA ALA A 573 28.31 -4.13 11.71
C ALA A 573 29.53 -3.49 12.41
N TYR A 574 30.53 -3.05 11.64
CA TYR A 574 31.83 -2.61 12.16
C TYR A 574 32.12 -1.12 11.98
N ARG A 575 31.11 -0.29 11.67
CA ARG A 575 31.29 1.16 11.60
C ARG A 575 31.81 1.71 12.93
N GLY A 576 33.03 2.24 12.91
CA GLY A 576 33.72 2.82 14.06
C GLY A 576 34.21 1.82 15.11
N GLU A 577 34.28 0.53 14.79
CA GLU A 577 34.65 -0.56 15.71
C GLU A 577 35.83 -1.37 15.15
N ALA A 578 36.64 -1.96 16.03
CA ALA A 578 37.72 -2.86 15.62
C ALA A 578 37.18 -4.26 15.27
N ILE A 579 37.76 -4.90 14.26
CA ILE A 579 37.51 -6.33 13.98
C ILE A 579 38.50 -7.14 14.82
N THR A 580 37.99 -7.95 15.76
CA THR A 580 38.82 -8.90 16.49
C THR A 580 39.11 -10.13 15.63
N GLU A 581 40.39 -10.48 15.52
CA GLU A 581 40.83 -11.66 14.77
C GLU A 581 40.51 -12.93 15.56
N SER A 582 39.93 -13.92 14.89
CA SER A 582 39.79 -15.29 15.40
C SER A 582 40.50 -16.22 14.43
N PRO A 583 41.72 -16.68 14.75
CA PRO A 583 42.44 -17.62 13.90
C PRO A 583 41.68 -18.95 13.92
N HIS A 584 41.42 -19.54 12.75
CA HIS A 584 40.82 -20.88 12.54
C HIS A 584 39.28 -21.00 12.36
N GLN A 585 38.56 -19.95 11.95
CA GLN A 585 37.15 -20.09 11.58
C GLN A 585 36.97 -20.63 10.15
N THR A 586 35.95 -21.45 9.91
CA THR A 586 35.49 -21.80 8.55
C THR A 586 34.76 -20.62 7.89
N LEU A 587 34.54 -20.67 6.56
CA LEU A 587 33.78 -19.65 5.83
C LEU A 587 32.37 -19.45 6.42
N GLU A 588 31.69 -20.55 6.77
CA GLU A 588 30.34 -20.53 7.34
C GLU A 588 30.33 -19.97 8.77
N GLU A 589 31.29 -20.35 9.61
CA GLU A 589 31.43 -19.80 10.97
C GLU A 589 31.70 -18.29 10.94
N ARG A 590 32.58 -17.84 10.02
CA ARG A 590 32.88 -16.42 9.83
C ARG A 590 31.65 -15.66 9.34
N GLN A 591 30.90 -16.21 8.38
CA GLN A 591 29.63 -15.63 7.91
C GLN A 591 28.60 -15.52 9.04
N ASN A 592 28.42 -16.59 9.83
CA ASN A 592 27.51 -16.61 10.98
C ASN A 592 27.92 -15.59 12.04
N HIS A 593 29.22 -15.43 12.28
CA HIS A 593 29.75 -14.41 13.18
C HIS A 593 29.41 -13.00 12.67
N LEU A 594 29.60 -12.70 11.38
CA LEU A 594 29.25 -11.39 10.81
C LEU A 594 27.76 -11.07 10.96
N PHE A 595 26.88 -12.03 10.67
CA PHE A 595 25.44 -11.85 10.86
C PHE A 595 25.08 -11.64 12.34
N ARG A 596 25.73 -12.36 13.26
CA ARG A 596 25.56 -12.16 14.70
C ARG A 596 25.95 -10.74 15.11
N THR A 597 27.14 -10.30 14.73
CA THR A 597 27.64 -8.95 15.05
C THR A 597 26.73 -7.88 14.46
N TYR A 598 26.28 -8.07 13.22
CA TYR A 598 25.29 -7.20 12.59
C TYR A 598 23.99 -7.11 13.39
N VAL A 599 23.40 -8.24 13.77
CA VAL A 599 22.17 -8.29 14.56
C VAL A 599 22.35 -7.60 15.91
N GLU A 600 23.43 -7.88 16.62
CA GLU A 600 23.75 -7.25 17.90
C GLU A 600 23.92 -5.73 17.74
N ARG A 601 24.62 -5.28 16.70
CA ARG A 601 24.84 -3.86 16.41
C ARG A 601 23.55 -3.13 16.10
N MET A 602 22.68 -3.69 15.26
CA MET A 602 21.39 -3.09 14.93
C MET A 602 20.50 -2.96 16.16
N LEU A 603 20.45 -3.99 17.02
CA LEU A 603 19.72 -3.95 18.28
C LEU A 603 20.28 -2.90 19.26
N GLN A 604 21.60 -2.74 19.33
CA GLN A 604 22.25 -1.81 20.27
C GLN A 604 22.21 -0.34 19.82
N GLN A 605 22.37 -0.06 18.53
CA GLN A 605 22.42 1.31 18.00
C GLN A 605 21.02 1.86 17.72
N ARG A 606 20.18 1.07 17.04
CA ARG A 606 18.85 1.50 16.59
C ARG A 606 17.73 1.15 17.58
N GLY A 607 18.00 0.26 18.54
CA GLY A 607 17.04 -0.14 19.57
C GLY A 607 17.01 0.71 20.84
N ARG A 608 17.88 1.72 21.00
CA ARG A 608 18.03 2.48 22.27
C ARG A 608 16.75 3.16 22.76
N ASN A 609 15.92 3.65 21.84
CA ASN A 609 14.67 4.35 22.15
C ASN A 609 13.43 3.50 21.82
N SER A 610 13.57 2.17 21.75
CA SER A 610 12.50 1.26 21.35
C SER A 610 11.60 0.83 22.52
N PRO A 611 10.28 0.65 22.29
CA PRO A 611 9.39 -0.01 23.25
C PRO A 611 9.72 -1.49 23.46
N TYR A 612 10.51 -2.11 22.58
CA TYR A 612 10.87 -3.53 22.66
C TYR A 612 12.34 -3.70 23.05
N LYS A 613 12.59 -4.51 24.08
CA LYS A 613 13.97 -4.81 24.53
C LYS A 613 14.66 -5.77 23.54
N PRO A 614 15.99 -5.67 23.36
CA PRO A 614 16.75 -6.60 22.52
C PRO A 614 16.52 -8.08 22.85
N ALA A 615 16.46 -8.41 24.14
CA ALA A 615 16.25 -9.78 24.63
C ALA A 615 14.87 -10.37 24.24
N GLN A 616 13.88 -9.54 23.92
CA GLN A 616 12.56 -9.97 23.45
C GLN A 616 12.47 -9.96 21.93
N THR A 617 13.15 -9.01 21.30
CA THR A 617 13.10 -8.77 19.85
C THR A 617 13.70 -9.94 19.06
N LEU A 618 14.89 -10.42 19.46
CA LEU A 618 15.59 -11.46 18.73
C LEU A 618 14.82 -12.81 18.69
N PRO A 619 14.29 -13.34 19.82
CA PRO A 619 13.48 -14.56 19.79
C PRO A 619 12.25 -14.48 18.88
N TRP A 620 11.55 -13.33 18.86
CA TRP A 620 10.37 -13.14 18.00
C TRP A 620 10.75 -13.07 16.51
N LEU A 621 11.87 -12.42 16.17
CA LEU A 621 12.40 -12.41 14.80
C LEU A 621 12.86 -13.79 14.33
N GLN A 622 13.58 -14.53 15.17
CA GLN A 622 14.00 -15.89 14.88
C GLN A 622 12.80 -16.82 14.68
N TRP A 623 11.76 -16.69 15.52
CA TRP A 623 10.55 -17.48 15.36
C TRP A 623 9.82 -17.18 14.04
N LEU A 624 9.67 -15.90 13.69
CA LEU A 624 9.08 -15.51 12.40
C LEU A 624 9.90 -16.05 11.23
N ALA A 625 11.24 -15.89 11.28
CA ALA A 625 12.15 -16.37 10.26
C ALA A 625 12.01 -17.89 10.05
N ARG A 626 11.96 -18.67 11.14
CA ARG A 626 11.73 -20.13 11.09
C ARG A 626 10.43 -20.49 10.39
N GLN A 627 9.32 -19.82 10.70
CA GLN A 627 8.05 -20.12 10.04
C GLN A 627 8.10 -19.77 8.55
N MET A 628 8.68 -18.62 8.19
CA MET A 628 8.81 -18.20 6.80
C MET A 628 9.70 -19.14 5.98
N VAL A 629 10.85 -19.58 6.53
CA VAL A 629 11.72 -20.57 5.86
C VAL A 629 11.00 -21.91 5.69
N ARG A 630 10.32 -22.39 6.74
CA ARG A 630 9.60 -23.67 6.72
C ARG A 630 8.49 -23.69 5.67
N ASP A 631 7.71 -22.61 5.58
CA ASP A 631 6.58 -22.51 4.66
C ASP A 631 7.01 -21.98 3.27
N SER A 632 8.32 -21.76 3.03
CA SER A 632 8.86 -21.16 1.79
C SER A 632 8.22 -19.80 1.46
N GLN A 633 7.89 -19.02 2.48
CA GLN A 633 7.25 -17.70 2.34
C GLN A 633 8.29 -16.59 2.27
N THR A 634 8.26 -15.83 1.16
CA THR A 634 9.08 -14.61 1.02
C THR A 634 8.41 -13.39 1.66
N ILE A 635 7.07 -13.37 1.68
CA ILE A 635 6.26 -12.23 2.18
C ILE A 635 5.37 -12.67 3.34
N PHE A 636 5.55 -12.04 4.49
CA PHE A 636 4.72 -12.25 5.66
C PHE A 636 3.55 -11.26 5.71
N LEU A 637 2.33 -11.79 5.78
CA LEU A 637 1.09 -11.03 5.98
C LEU A 637 0.47 -11.46 7.30
N ILE A 638 0.25 -10.51 8.22
CA ILE A 638 -0.27 -10.80 9.56
C ILE A 638 -1.64 -11.52 9.49
N GLU A 639 -2.49 -11.14 8.54
CA GLU A 639 -3.81 -11.75 8.36
C GLU A 639 -3.77 -13.18 7.82
N ARG A 640 -2.63 -13.62 7.27
CA ARG A 640 -2.41 -14.99 6.79
C ARG A 640 -1.86 -15.93 7.85
N LEU A 641 -1.75 -15.50 9.12
CA LEU A 641 -1.41 -16.40 10.24
C LEU A 641 -2.35 -17.61 10.27
N GLN A 642 -1.78 -18.81 10.15
CA GLN A 642 -2.52 -20.07 10.13
C GLN A 642 -2.37 -20.88 11.42
N PRO A 643 -3.35 -21.71 11.81
CA PRO A 643 -3.24 -22.61 12.95
C PRO A 643 -2.08 -23.63 12.82
N SER A 644 -1.57 -23.86 11.60
CA SER A 644 -0.37 -24.68 11.37
C SER A 644 0.88 -24.14 12.07
N TRP A 645 0.92 -22.84 12.37
CA TRP A 645 2.00 -22.13 13.05
C TRP A 645 2.03 -22.41 14.57
N LEU A 646 0.98 -23.03 15.11
CA LEU A 646 0.98 -23.56 16.48
C LEU A 646 1.79 -24.86 16.54
N GLY A 647 2.59 -24.99 17.59
CA GLY A 647 3.48 -26.13 17.82
C GLY A 647 2.71 -27.39 18.22
N GLY A 648 2.75 -28.41 17.37
CA GLY A 648 2.26 -29.76 17.66
C GLY A 648 0.74 -29.91 17.76
N ASN A 649 0.29 -31.16 17.82
CA ASN A 649 -1.14 -31.50 17.77
C ASN A 649 -1.92 -31.03 19.02
N ARG A 650 -1.27 -30.96 20.19
CA ARG A 650 -1.90 -30.50 21.44
C ARG A 650 -2.33 -29.03 21.38
N GLN A 651 -1.52 -28.16 20.78
CA GLN A 651 -1.86 -26.74 20.70
C GLN A 651 -2.95 -26.47 19.67
N ARG A 652 -2.95 -27.20 18.55
CA ARG A 652 -4.03 -27.14 17.57
C ARG A 652 -5.36 -27.63 18.16
N TRP A 653 -5.28 -28.66 18.99
CA TRP A 653 -6.43 -29.14 19.76
C TRP A 653 -6.92 -28.09 20.76
N LEU A 654 -6.02 -27.49 21.55
CA LEU A 654 -6.36 -26.40 22.48
C LEU A 654 -6.97 -25.18 21.75
N TYR A 655 -6.41 -24.78 20.61
CA TYR A 655 -6.97 -23.75 19.74
C TYR A 655 -8.41 -24.07 19.34
N SER A 656 -8.66 -25.31 18.92
CA SER A 656 -9.99 -25.77 18.50
C SER A 656 -10.99 -25.76 19.67
N LEU A 657 -10.54 -26.14 20.87
CA LEU A 657 -11.34 -26.05 22.10
C LEU A 657 -11.68 -24.61 22.45
N LEU A 658 -10.72 -23.68 22.35
CA LEU A 658 -10.96 -22.27 22.68
C LEU A 658 -11.92 -21.61 21.70
N VAL A 659 -11.74 -21.84 20.39
CA VAL A 659 -12.67 -21.34 19.37
C VAL A 659 -14.07 -21.96 19.56
N GLY A 660 -14.15 -23.28 19.76
CA GLY A 660 -15.40 -24.00 19.99
C GLY A 660 -16.09 -23.60 21.28
N GLY A 661 -15.34 -23.42 22.37
CA GLY A 661 -15.84 -22.97 23.67
C GLY A 661 -16.35 -21.54 23.63
N ALA A 662 -15.64 -20.61 22.97
CA ALA A 662 -16.11 -19.24 22.79
C ALA A 662 -17.40 -19.17 21.97
N GLY A 663 -17.48 -19.93 20.87
CA GLY A 663 -18.71 -20.07 20.09
C GLY A 663 -19.85 -20.69 20.91
N GLY A 664 -19.57 -21.77 21.64
CA GLY A 664 -20.54 -22.45 22.49
C GLY A 664 -21.08 -21.58 23.61
N LEU A 665 -20.24 -20.78 24.27
CA LEU A 665 -20.67 -19.80 25.27
C LEU A 665 -21.58 -18.72 24.66
N ALA A 666 -21.27 -18.23 23.45
CA ALA A 666 -22.14 -17.26 22.78
C ALA A 666 -23.54 -17.85 22.50
N ILE A 667 -23.58 -19.08 21.96
CA ILE A 667 -24.85 -19.81 21.72
C ILE A 667 -25.57 -20.09 23.04
N GLY A 668 -24.82 -20.49 24.07
CA GLY A 668 -25.32 -20.80 25.40
C GLY A 668 -25.93 -19.61 26.11
N LEU A 669 -25.33 -18.43 26.00
CA LEU A 669 -25.88 -17.19 26.54
C LEU A 669 -27.17 -16.78 25.82
N ALA A 670 -27.21 -16.90 24.50
CA ALA A 670 -28.43 -16.62 23.72
C ALA A 670 -29.57 -17.61 24.03
N GLY A 671 -29.25 -18.90 24.14
CA GLY A 671 -30.20 -19.94 24.54
C GLY A 671 -30.64 -19.80 26.00
N GLY A 672 -29.70 -19.46 26.89
CA GLY A 672 -29.94 -19.22 28.31
C GLY A 672 -30.88 -18.05 28.55
N LEU A 673 -30.76 -16.98 27.77
CA LEU A 673 -31.70 -15.86 27.79
C LEU A 673 -33.13 -16.29 27.44
N HIS A 674 -33.29 -17.25 26.52
CA HIS A 674 -34.60 -17.82 26.20
C HIS A 674 -35.15 -18.64 27.37
N VAL A 675 -34.31 -19.43 28.04
CA VAL A 675 -34.68 -20.19 29.24
C VAL A 675 -35.02 -19.24 30.40
N SER A 676 -34.30 -18.11 30.55
CA SER A 676 -34.55 -17.10 31.57
C SER A 676 -35.93 -16.46 31.45
N LEU A 677 -36.44 -16.29 30.21
CA LEU A 677 -37.76 -15.76 29.94
C LEU A 677 -38.89 -16.77 30.21
N LEU A 678 -38.59 -18.07 30.14
CA LEU A 678 -39.56 -19.15 30.38
C LEU A 678 -39.62 -19.59 31.85
N PHE A 679 -38.52 -19.39 32.59
CA PHE A 679 -38.38 -19.84 33.97
C PHE A 679 -37.93 -18.67 34.85
N SER A 680 -36.69 -18.68 35.33
CA SER A 680 -36.11 -17.59 36.10
C SER A 680 -34.75 -17.15 35.52
N PRO A 681 -34.33 -15.89 35.74
CA PRO A 681 -33.04 -15.40 35.27
C PRO A 681 -31.87 -16.28 35.71
N ASN A 682 -31.87 -16.70 36.97
CA ASN A 682 -30.80 -17.51 37.56
C ASN A 682 -30.70 -18.89 36.91
N ILE A 683 -31.84 -19.55 36.65
CA ILE A 683 -31.88 -20.88 36.01
C ILE A 683 -31.47 -20.77 34.54
N GLY A 684 -31.92 -19.75 33.81
CA GLY A 684 -31.60 -19.59 32.40
C GLY A 684 -30.14 -19.25 32.14
N VAL A 685 -29.54 -18.34 32.92
CA VAL A 685 -28.12 -17.98 32.74
C VAL A 685 -27.20 -19.13 33.13
N SER A 686 -27.47 -19.82 34.24
CA SER A 686 -26.65 -20.95 34.71
C SER A 686 -26.73 -22.15 33.75
N SER A 687 -27.94 -22.55 33.33
CA SER A 687 -28.12 -23.61 32.34
C SER A 687 -27.52 -23.26 30.97
N GLY A 688 -27.68 -22.01 30.53
CA GLY A 688 -27.10 -21.51 29.28
C GLY A 688 -25.57 -21.55 29.26
N LEU A 689 -24.92 -21.11 30.35
CA LEU A 689 -23.45 -21.16 30.47
C LEU A 689 -22.93 -22.59 30.51
N ILE A 690 -23.55 -23.48 31.30
CA ILE A 690 -23.11 -24.86 31.47
C ILE A 690 -23.29 -25.65 30.17
N LEU A 691 -24.49 -25.62 29.58
CA LEU A 691 -24.79 -26.34 28.33
C LEU A 691 -24.04 -25.75 27.14
N GLY A 692 -23.91 -24.42 27.08
CA GLY A 692 -23.15 -23.72 26.05
C GLY A 692 -21.67 -24.07 26.08
N LEU A 693 -21.05 -24.06 27.26
CA LEU A 693 -19.64 -24.42 27.42
C LEU A 693 -19.42 -25.91 27.13
N ALA A 694 -20.23 -26.80 27.68
CA ALA A 694 -20.11 -28.24 27.45
C ALA A 694 -20.30 -28.59 25.96
N GLY A 695 -21.33 -28.03 25.32
CA GLY A 695 -21.58 -28.21 23.89
C GLY A 695 -20.47 -27.60 23.02
N GLY A 696 -19.97 -26.42 23.39
CA GLY A 696 -18.86 -25.76 22.71
C GLY A 696 -17.56 -26.53 22.77
N LEU A 697 -17.23 -27.10 23.94
CA LEU A 697 -16.04 -27.93 24.12
C LEU A 697 -16.17 -29.28 23.39
N ALA A 698 -17.34 -29.91 23.42
CA ALA A 698 -17.59 -31.14 22.67
C ALA A 698 -17.48 -30.91 21.16
N THR A 699 -18.09 -29.83 20.67
CA THR A 699 -18.06 -29.44 19.25
C THR A 699 -16.64 -29.02 18.82
N GLY A 700 -15.92 -28.26 19.65
CA GLY A 700 -14.50 -27.90 19.44
C GLY A 700 -13.55 -29.10 19.47
N SER A 701 -13.85 -30.12 20.28
CA SER A 701 -13.11 -31.39 20.31
C SER A 701 -13.33 -32.19 19.02
N LEU A 702 -14.57 -32.23 18.52
CA LEU A 702 -14.95 -32.96 17.31
C LEU A 702 -14.47 -32.25 16.04
N LEU A 703 -14.64 -30.92 15.97
CA LEU A 703 -14.20 -30.08 14.85
C LEU A 703 -12.70 -29.82 14.85
N GLY A 704 -11.99 -29.98 15.99
CA GLY A 704 -10.54 -29.84 16.07
C GLY A 704 -9.75 -30.88 15.25
N LEU A 705 -10.42 -31.92 14.76
CA LEU A 705 -9.90 -32.87 13.77
C LEU A 705 -10.13 -32.40 12.31
N MET A 706 -10.91 -31.34 12.09
CA MET A 706 -11.48 -30.93 10.80
C MET A 706 -11.39 -29.43 10.49
N LEU A 707 -10.90 -28.58 11.40
CA LEU A 707 -10.92 -27.12 11.21
C LEU A 707 -10.00 -26.71 10.05
N PRO A 708 -10.54 -26.03 9.01
CA PRO A 708 -9.79 -25.60 7.83
C PRO A 708 -8.92 -24.37 8.13
N GLN A 709 -8.12 -24.00 7.13
CA GLN A 709 -7.32 -22.77 7.09
C GLN A 709 -8.17 -21.52 7.43
N VAL A 710 -7.57 -20.55 8.11
CA VAL A 710 -8.20 -19.26 8.41
C VAL A 710 -8.17 -18.42 7.13
N GLU A 711 -9.35 -18.17 6.55
CA GLU A 711 -9.51 -17.30 5.39
C GLU A 711 -10.16 -15.96 5.82
N PRO A 712 -9.47 -14.81 5.67
CA PRO A 712 -10.09 -13.51 5.89
C PRO A 712 -11.15 -13.21 4.84
N VAL A 713 -12.28 -12.59 5.25
CA VAL A 713 -13.44 -12.33 4.39
C VAL A 713 -13.69 -10.81 4.28
N GLU A 714 -13.19 -10.21 3.20
CA GLU A 714 -13.20 -8.75 2.99
C GLU A 714 -14.49 -8.20 2.38
N THR A 715 -15.19 -8.99 1.56
CA THR A 715 -16.51 -8.63 1.00
C THR A 715 -17.49 -9.76 1.23
N LEU A 716 -18.79 -9.47 1.39
CA LEU A 716 -19.83 -10.49 1.49
C LEU A 716 -20.71 -10.39 0.24
N ARG A 717 -20.66 -11.39 -0.64
CA ARG A 717 -21.51 -11.56 -1.82
C ARG A 717 -22.40 -12.79 -1.66
N TRP A 718 -23.65 -12.70 -2.10
CA TRP A 718 -24.56 -13.82 -2.05
C TRP A 718 -24.29 -14.86 -3.15
N SER A 719 -24.26 -16.16 -2.81
CA SER A 719 -24.11 -17.28 -3.74
C SER A 719 -25.25 -18.29 -3.60
N TRP A 720 -26.17 -18.26 -4.56
CA TRP A 720 -27.26 -19.23 -4.68
C TRP A 720 -26.76 -20.68 -4.84
N LYS A 721 -25.61 -20.88 -5.49
CA LYS A 721 -25.03 -22.21 -5.71
C LYS A 721 -24.56 -22.85 -4.39
N LYS A 722 -23.87 -22.09 -3.53
CA LYS A 722 -23.43 -22.59 -2.22
C LYS A 722 -24.59 -22.73 -1.23
N ALA A 723 -25.55 -21.80 -1.23
CA ALA A 723 -26.74 -21.90 -0.39
C ALA A 723 -27.51 -23.21 -0.65
N ARG A 724 -27.72 -23.57 -1.93
CA ARG A 724 -28.36 -24.83 -2.31
C ARG A 724 -27.54 -26.05 -1.90
N ALA A 725 -26.22 -26.02 -2.06
CA ALA A 725 -25.34 -27.12 -1.67
C ALA A 725 -25.37 -27.42 -0.16
N HIS A 726 -25.57 -26.39 0.68
CA HIS A 726 -25.63 -26.53 2.14
C HIS A 726 -27.06 -26.64 2.68
N PHE A 727 -28.08 -26.66 1.80
CA PHE A 727 -29.48 -26.68 2.20
C PHE A 727 -29.83 -27.93 3.01
N ALA A 728 -29.47 -29.12 2.53
CA ALA A 728 -29.72 -30.38 3.22
C ALA A 728 -28.97 -30.48 4.56
N ILE A 729 -27.74 -29.96 4.61
CA ILE A 729 -26.92 -29.91 5.82
C ILE A 729 -27.54 -28.98 6.87
N GLY A 730 -28.01 -27.81 6.44
CA GLY A 730 -28.66 -26.85 7.33
C GLY A 730 -30.04 -27.31 7.81
N LEU A 731 -30.78 -28.05 6.98
CA LEU A 731 -32.04 -28.70 7.39
C LEU A 731 -31.79 -29.79 8.43
N GLY A 732 -30.78 -30.65 8.19
CA GLY A 732 -30.37 -31.69 9.14
C GLY A 732 -29.86 -31.11 10.46
N PHE A 733 -29.08 -30.02 10.41
CA PHE A 733 -28.63 -29.32 11.60
C PHE A 733 -29.79 -28.64 12.35
N GLY A 734 -30.73 -28.01 11.63
CA GLY A 734 -31.93 -27.41 12.23
C GLY A 734 -32.81 -28.44 12.93
N LEU A 735 -32.98 -29.63 12.34
CA LEU A 735 -33.67 -30.76 12.96
C LEU A 735 -32.94 -31.30 14.19
N LEU A 736 -31.60 -31.37 14.15
CA LEU A 736 -30.78 -31.77 15.29
C LEU A 736 -30.90 -30.77 16.45
N VAL A 737 -30.80 -29.48 16.16
CA VAL A 737 -30.97 -28.41 17.16
C VAL A 737 -32.38 -28.44 17.74
N ALA A 738 -33.40 -28.62 16.89
CA ALA A 738 -34.79 -28.78 17.32
C ALA A 738 -34.93 -29.95 18.29
N LEU A 739 -34.34 -31.11 17.96
CA LEU A 739 -34.36 -32.31 18.78
C LEU A 739 -33.66 -32.10 20.13
N VAL A 740 -32.43 -31.58 20.12
CA VAL A 740 -31.64 -31.34 21.34
C VAL A 740 -32.32 -30.32 22.24
N PHE A 741 -32.87 -29.26 21.68
CA PHE A 741 -33.59 -28.24 22.44
C PHE A 741 -34.91 -28.78 23.01
N ASN A 742 -35.65 -29.61 22.26
CA ASN A 742 -36.84 -30.29 22.76
C ASN A 742 -36.47 -31.24 23.91
N LEU A 743 -35.44 -32.08 23.74
CA LEU A 743 -35.02 -33.05 24.75
C LEU A 743 -34.54 -32.34 26.03
N GLY A 744 -33.68 -31.31 25.88
CA GLY A 744 -33.14 -30.54 27.00
C GLY A 744 -34.21 -29.75 27.75
N SER A 745 -35.11 -29.07 27.06
CA SER A 745 -36.22 -28.34 27.70
C SER A 745 -37.23 -29.27 28.38
N ASN A 746 -37.46 -30.48 27.84
CA ASN A 746 -38.27 -31.50 28.49
C ASN A 746 -37.58 -32.05 29.74
N LEU A 747 -36.27 -32.33 29.70
CA LEU A 747 -35.52 -32.77 30.87
C LEU A 747 -35.54 -31.72 31.99
N ILE A 748 -35.40 -30.44 31.66
CA ILE A 748 -35.52 -29.33 32.61
C ILE A 748 -36.95 -29.27 33.18
N THR A 749 -37.97 -29.34 32.33
CA THR A 749 -39.38 -29.29 32.78
C THR A 749 -39.73 -30.47 33.66
N LEU A 750 -39.28 -31.68 33.30
CA LEU A 750 -39.46 -32.89 34.10
C LEU A 750 -38.77 -32.78 35.46
N HIS A 751 -37.56 -32.21 35.51
CA HIS A 751 -36.80 -32.04 36.75
C HIS A 751 -37.44 -31.03 37.71
N PHE A 752 -37.96 -29.91 37.19
CA PHE A 752 -38.51 -28.83 38.03
C PHE A 752 -40.02 -28.94 38.30
N PHE A 753 -40.79 -29.54 37.39
CA PHE A 753 -42.26 -29.55 37.45
C PHE A 753 -42.86 -30.96 37.45
N GLY A 754 -42.04 -32.01 37.31
CA GLY A 754 -42.47 -33.40 37.46
C GLY A 754 -43.38 -33.93 36.35
N HIS A 755 -43.59 -33.18 35.28
CA HIS A 755 -44.44 -33.59 34.16
C HIS A 755 -43.75 -33.34 32.81
N TRP A 756 -44.19 -34.10 31.80
CA TRP A 756 -43.77 -33.91 30.40
C TRP A 756 -44.54 -32.76 29.77
N ARG A 757 -43.92 -32.08 28.80
CA ARG A 757 -44.64 -31.14 27.94
C ARG A 757 -45.51 -31.90 26.94
N SER A 758 -46.64 -31.29 26.57
CA SER A 758 -47.60 -31.91 25.66
C SER A 758 -47.06 -32.01 24.22
N LEU A 759 -47.56 -32.97 23.45
CA LEU A 759 -47.16 -33.17 22.05
C LEU A 759 -47.37 -31.90 21.18
N SER A 760 -48.37 -31.09 21.52
CA SER A 760 -48.64 -29.81 20.83
C SER A 760 -47.51 -28.79 21.04
N GLU A 761 -46.93 -28.73 22.24
CA GLU A 761 -45.78 -27.88 22.55
C GLU A 761 -44.53 -28.38 21.84
N TRP A 762 -44.34 -29.70 21.73
CA TRP A 762 -43.22 -30.31 21.00
C TRP A 762 -43.16 -29.85 19.54
N THR A 763 -44.31 -29.83 18.87
CA THR A 763 -44.41 -29.41 17.47
C THR A 763 -44.09 -27.92 17.28
N GLN A 764 -44.51 -27.04 18.20
CA GLN A 764 -44.15 -25.62 18.14
C GLN A 764 -42.64 -25.38 18.26
N TYR A 765 -41.94 -26.09 19.16
CA TYR A 765 -40.48 -25.98 19.28
C TYR A 765 -39.74 -26.61 18.10
N GLY A 766 -40.30 -27.66 17.49
CA GLY A 766 -39.80 -28.27 16.25
C GLY A 766 -39.76 -27.29 15.06
N PHE A 767 -40.85 -26.54 14.86
CA PHE A 767 -40.91 -25.50 13.81
C PHE A 767 -39.93 -24.34 14.06
N ARG A 768 -39.71 -23.96 15.32
CA ARG A 768 -38.73 -22.93 15.69
C ARG A 768 -37.29 -23.36 15.38
N GLY A 769 -36.92 -24.63 15.59
CA GLY A 769 -35.59 -25.16 15.24
C GLY A 769 -35.35 -25.28 13.73
N LEU A 770 -36.38 -25.56 12.93
CA LEU A 770 -36.33 -25.51 11.46
C LEU A 770 -36.04 -24.09 10.93
N GLY A 771 -36.59 -23.06 11.59
CA GLY A 771 -36.28 -21.65 11.30
C GLY A 771 -34.80 -21.31 11.50
N ILE A 772 -34.18 -21.83 12.57
CA ILE A 772 -32.74 -21.68 12.83
C ILE A 772 -31.92 -22.39 11.75
N GLY A 773 -32.34 -23.58 11.31
CA GLY A 773 -31.72 -24.31 10.20
C GLY A 773 -31.73 -23.52 8.89
N LEU A 774 -32.84 -22.87 8.55
CA LEU A 774 -32.95 -22.00 7.38
C LEU A 774 -32.03 -20.77 7.47
N ILE A 775 -31.91 -20.17 8.64
CA ILE A 775 -30.97 -19.07 8.88
C ILE A 775 -29.51 -19.52 8.66
N VAL A 776 -29.14 -20.73 9.09
CA VAL A 776 -27.81 -21.33 8.83
C VAL A 776 -27.58 -21.58 7.33
N VAL A 777 -28.60 -22.01 6.60
CA VAL A 777 -28.54 -22.16 5.13
C VAL A 777 -28.33 -20.80 4.45
N PHE A 778 -29.05 -19.76 4.88
CA PHE A 778 -28.87 -18.40 4.38
C PHE A 778 -27.45 -17.89 4.69
N MET A 779 -26.96 -18.10 5.90
CA MET A 779 -25.61 -17.72 6.32
C MET A 779 -24.51 -18.38 5.48
N ARG A 780 -24.63 -19.68 5.17
CA ARG A 780 -23.68 -20.39 4.31
C ARG A 780 -23.80 -20.03 2.82
N GLY A 781 -24.86 -19.33 2.43
CA GLY A 781 -25.01 -18.70 1.12
C GLY A 781 -24.18 -17.42 0.95
N LEU A 782 -23.72 -16.80 2.04
CA LEU A 782 -22.85 -15.63 1.99
C LEU A 782 -21.41 -16.07 1.71
N THR A 783 -20.85 -15.53 0.63
CA THR A 783 -19.51 -15.82 0.13
C THR A 783 -18.74 -14.52 -0.06
N GLY A 784 -17.55 -14.40 0.51
CA GLY A 784 -16.62 -13.37 0.07
C GLY A 784 -15.61 -13.91 -0.92
N PRO A 785 -15.32 -13.24 -2.05
CA PRO A 785 -14.04 -13.46 -2.69
C PRO A 785 -12.91 -13.18 -1.69
N GLY A 786 -11.91 -14.07 -1.65
CA GLY A 786 -10.67 -13.82 -0.94
C GLY A 786 -10.00 -12.56 -1.49
N ILE A 787 -9.68 -11.66 -0.55
CA ILE A 787 -8.83 -10.47 -0.61
C ILE A 787 -9.07 -9.57 -1.84
N GLU A 788 -9.66 -8.39 -1.62
CA GLU A 788 -9.68 -7.34 -2.63
C GLU A 788 -8.61 -6.26 -2.40
N THR A 789 -8.08 -6.00 -1.20
CA THR A 789 -7.01 -4.98 -1.05
C THR A 789 -6.22 -5.06 0.27
N ASN A 790 -4.91 -5.34 0.28
CA ASN A 790 -4.06 -5.19 1.48
C ASN A 790 -2.98 -4.11 1.30
N THR A 791 -3.36 -2.86 1.55
CA THR A 791 -2.44 -1.70 1.58
C THR A 791 -1.87 -1.44 2.98
N PHE A 792 -2.54 -1.92 4.03
CA PHE A 792 -2.12 -1.76 5.42
C PHE A 792 -2.05 -3.10 6.15
N PRO A 793 -1.14 -3.27 7.13
CA PRO A 793 -1.10 -4.45 7.98
C PRO A 793 -2.44 -4.69 8.66
N ASN A 794 -2.88 -5.96 8.70
CA ASN A 794 -4.10 -6.39 9.38
C ASN A 794 -5.42 -5.85 8.77
N GLN A 795 -5.39 -5.35 7.54
CA GLN A 795 -6.54 -4.77 6.88
C GLN A 795 -7.69 -5.78 6.69
N GLY A 796 -7.39 -7.00 6.24
CA GLY A 796 -8.41 -8.02 5.98
C GLY A 796 -9.19 -8.42 7.24
N ILE A 797 -8.50 -8.53 8.38
CA ILE A 797 -9.14 -8.85 9.67
C ILE A 797 -9.95 -7.67 10.21
N ARG A 798 -9.46 -6.42 10.05
CA ARG A 798 -10.24 -5.23 10.43
C ARG A 798 -11.52 -5.10 9.60
N GLN A 799 -11.44 -5.37 8.30
CA GLN A 799 -12.61 -5.38 7.43
C GLN A 799 -13.56 -6.53 7.77
N SER A 800 -13.03 -7.72 8.07
CA SER A 800 -13.83 -8.85 8.56
C SER A 800 -14.60 -8.48 9.83
N ALA A 801 -13.95 -7.78 10.77
CA ALA A 801 -14.60 -7.34 12.01
C ALA A 801 -15.71 -6.31 11.73
N ARG A 802 -15.46 -5.33 10.85
CA ARG A 802 -16.47 -4.35 10.43
C ARG A 802 -17.66 -5.02 9.77
N ASN A 803 -17.41 -5.97 8.86
CA ASN A 803 -18.45 -6.73 8.17
C ASN A 803 -19.27 -7.57 9.16
N ALA A 804 -18.63 -8.21 10.13
CA ALA A 804 -19.30 -8.96 11.20
C ALA A 804 -20.21 -8.06 12.04
N ILE A 805 -19.77 -6.85 12.39
CA ILE A 805 -20.57 -5.86 13.14
C ILE A 805 -21.76 -5.38 12.31
N VAL A 806 -21.54 -5.00 11.04
CA VAL A 806 -22.62 -4.55 10.15
C VAL A 806 -23.65 -5.66 9.96
N PHE A 807 -23.19 -6.88 9.69
CA PHE A 807 -24.06 -8.03 9.49
C PHE A 807 -24.83 -8.39 10.77
N GLY A 808 -24.17 -8.35 11.92
CA GLY A 808 -24.79 -8.52 13.22
C GLY A 808 -25.83 -7.44 13.51
N GLY A 809 -25.53 -6.16 13.23
CA GLY A 809 -26.44 -5.03 13.42
C GLY A 809 -27.69 -5.10 12.53
N VAL A 810 -27.52 -5.43 11.25
CA VAL A 810 -28.64 -5.69 10.33
C VAL A 810 -29.46 -6.88 10.82
N GLY A 811 -28.80 -7.95 11.26
CA GLY A 811 -29.44 -9.11 11.88
C GLY A 811 -30.26 -8.74 13.11
N VAL A 812 -29.71 -7.95 14.03
CA VAL A 812 -30.38 -7.46 15.23
C VAL A 812 -31.63 -6.68 14.85
N LEU A 813 -31.52 -5.72 13.93
CA LEU A 813 -32.64 -4.86 13.55
C LEU A 813 -33.76 -5.67 12.86
N THR A 814 -33.42 -6.47 11.85
CA THR A 814 -34.40 -7.25 11.08
C THR A 814 -35.07 -8.34 11.91
N LEU A 815 -34.29 -9.09 12.71
CA LEU A 815 -34.84 -10.17 13.54
C LEU A 815 -35.57 -9.64 14.77
N SER A 816 -35.23 -8.47 15.28
CA SER A 816 -36.01 -7.81 16.34
C SER A 816 -37.39 -7.36 15.85
N ILE A 817 -37.45 -6.80 14.64
CA ILE A 817 -38.73 -6.44 13.99
C ILE A 817 -39.55 -7.70 13.74
N LEU A 818 -38.93 -8.76 13.20
CA LEU A 818 -39.61 -10.04 12.98
C LEU A 818 -40.09 -10.67 14.29
N ALA A 819 -39.27 -10.63 15.34
CA ALA A 819 -39.66 -11.10 16.67
C ALA A 819 -40.89 -10.33 17.16
N ARG A 820 -40.93 -9.00 16.98
CA ARG A 820 -42.09 -8.19 17.37
C ARG A 820 -43.37 -8.52 16.60
N ILE A 821 -43.26 -8.82 15.30
CA ILE A 821 -44.37 -9.25 14.43
C ILE A 821 -44.90 -10.62 14.87
N LEU A 822 -44.01 -11.53 15.27
CA LEU A 822 -44.33 -12.88 15.74
C LEU A 822 -44.67 -12.94 17.24
N GLU A 823 -44.88 -11.78 17.89
CA GLU A 823 -45.16 -11.64 19.33
C GLU A 823 -44.11 -12.29 20.25
N LEU A 824 -42.87 -12.41 19.78
CA LEU A 824 -41.72 -12.84 20.56
C LEU A 824 -41.00 -11.66 21.22
N PRO A 825 -40.32 -11.87 22.36
CA PRO A 825 -39.49 -10.84 22.98
C PRO A 825 -38.44 -10.29 22.02
N ILE A 826 -38.33 -8.96 21.92
CA ILE A 826 -37.38 -8.26 21.04
C ILE A 826 -35.93 -8.72 21.30
N LEU A 827 -35.60 -8.96 22.57
CA LEU A 827 -34.29 -9.47 22.99
C LEU A 827 -33.91 -10.78 22.30
N TYR A 828 -34.88 -11.60 21.87
CA TYR A 828 -34.62 -12.85 21.14
C TYR A 828 -34.12 -12.57 19.72
N GLY A 829 -34.75 -11.62 19.02
CA GLY A 829 -34.29 -11.16 17.71
C GLY A 829 -32.90 -10.52 17.79
N ALA A 830 -32.64 -9.74 18.84
CA ALA A 830 -31.34 -9.15 19.10
C ALA A 830 -30.25 -10.21 19.38
N ALA A 831 -30.54 -11.22 20.22
CA ALA A 831 -29.60 -12.29 20.54
C ALA A 831 -29.24 -13.11 19.29
N ILE A 832 -30.22 -13.48 18.46
CA ILE A 832 -29.98 -14.21 17.21
C ILE A 832 -29.21 -13.32 16.22
N GLY A 833 -29.55 -12.03 16.11
CA GLY A 833 -28.83 -11.07 15.29
C GLY A 833 -27.35 -10.96 15.63
N LEU A 834 -27.01 -10.92 16.93
CA LEU A 834 -25.62 -10.92 17.39
C LEU A 834 -24.89 -12.23 17.05
N LEU A 835 -25.56 -13.37 17.21
CA LEU A 835 -25.01 -14.67 16.78
C LEU A 835 -24.77 -14.70 15.27
N LEU A 836 -25.62 -14.06 14.46
CA LEU A 836 -25.39 -13.94 13.02
C LEU A 836 -24.13 -13.13 12.69
N GLY A 837 -23.87 -12.05 13.42
CA GLY A 837 -22.60 -11.33 13.28
C GLY A 837 -21.39 -12.22 13.60
N LEU A 838 -21.43 -12.90 14.76
CA LEU A 838 -20.32 -13.71 15.27
C LEU A 838 -20.03 -14.95 14.42
N PHE A 839 -21.07 -15.68 13.98
CA PHE A 839 -20.94 -16.90 13.18
C PHE A 839 -20.97 -16.66 11.68
N SER A 840 -20.99 -15.40 11.24
CA SER A 840 -20.72 -15.08 9.84
C SER A 840 -19.30 -15.52 9.46
N PRO A 841 -19.01 -15.79 8.17
CA PRO A 841 -17.64 -16.09 7.73
C PRO A 841 -16.62 -15.03 8.21
N ALA A 842 -17.04 -13.76 8.25
CA ALA A 842 -16.22 -12.65 8.72
C ALA A 842 -16.01 -12.67 10.25
N GLY A 843 -17.06 -12.95 11.04
CA GLY A 843 -16.99 -13.04 12.49
C GLY A 843 -16.16 -14.25 12.97
N LEU A 844 -16.30 -15.39 12.31
CA LEU A 844 -15.53 -16.59 12.62
C LEU A 844 -14.05 -16.39 12.30
N ALA A 845 -13.72 -15.76 11.17
CA ALA A 845 -12.34 -15.40 10.83
C ALA A 845 -11.71 -14.50 11.91
N CYS A 846 -12.44 -13.52 12.44
CA CYS A 846 -11.96 -12.68 13.54
C CYS A 846 -11.72 -13.47 14.83
N LEU A 847 -12.68 -14.31 15.23
CA LEU A 847 -12.56 -15.15 16.42
C LEU A 847 -11.34 -16.06 16.33
N GLN A 848 -11.22 -16.78 15.19
CA GLN A 848 -10.10 -17.64 14.89
C GLN A 848 -8.75 -16.91 14.92
N HIS A 849 -8.66 -15.71 14.34
CA HIS A 849 -7.42 -14.93 14.30
C HIS A 849 -7.00 -14.44 15.69
N VAL A 850 -7.96 -13.94 16.49
CA VAL A 850 -7.69 -13.47 17.86
C VAL A 850 -7.27 -14.61 18.77
N THR A 851 -7.94 -15.77 18.72
CA THR A 851 -7.56 -16.95 19.50
C THR A 851 -6.17 -17.46 19.11
N LEU A 852 -5.84 -17.46 17.82
CA LEU A 852 -4.52 -17.84 17.33
C LEU A 852 -3.42 -16.90 17.88
N ARG A 853 -3.62 -15.58 17.80
CA ARG A 853 -2.68 -14.60 18.36
C ARG A 853 -2.53 -14.72 19.86
N LEU A 854 -3.62 -14.95 20.59
CA LEU A 854 -3.59 -15.14 22.03
C LEU A 854 -2.68 -16.32 22.42
N LEU A 855 -2.83 -17.46 21.75
CA LEU A 855 -2.02 -18.65 22.01
C LEU A 855 -0.54 -18.43 21.66
N LEU A 856 -0.26 -17.76 20.54
CA LEU A 856 1.11 -17.44 20.14
C LEU A 856 1.77 -16.44 21.10
N TRP A 857 1.00 -15.46 21.59
CA TRP A 857 1.45 -14.49 22.57
C TRP A 857 1.72 -15.12 23.93
N GLN A 858 0.83 -16.01 24.41
CA GLN A 858 1.02 -16.73 25.68
C GLN A 858 2.28 -17.61 25.68
N GLN A 859 2.68 -18.10 24.51
CA GLN A 859 3.92 -18.86 24.31
C GLN A 859 5.15 -17.98 24.08
N ASN A 860 5.01 -16.66 24.20
CA ASN A 860 6.06 -15.67 23.92
C ASN A 860 6.67 -15.82 22.51
N ARG A 861 5.89 -16.28 21.53
CA ARG A 861 6.33 -16.42 20.13
C ARG A 861 6.18 -15.11 19.35
N ILE A 862 5.17 -14.33 19.70
CA ILE A 862 4.91 -13.00 19.13
C ILE A 862 4.48 -12.02 20.23
N PRO A 863 4.71 -10.70 20.04
CA PRO A 863 4.08 -9.69 20.87
C PRO A 863 2.60 -9.51 20.53
N TRP A 864 1.82 -8.98 21.48
CA TRP A 864 0.39 -8.71 21.25
C TRP A 864 0.17 -7.70 20.11
N ASN A 865 0.89 -6.58 20.13
CA ASN A 865 0.89 -5.62 19.03
C ASN A 865 1.92 -6.02 17.95
N TYR A 866 1.60 -7.09 17.22
CA TYR A 866 2.55 -7.66 16.27
C TYR A 866 2.90 -6.70 15.11
N GLY A 867 1.96 -5.88 14.65
CA GLY A 867 2.21 -4.88 13.61
C GLY A 867 3.25 -3.84 14.03
N GLN A 868 3.12 -3.28 15.24
CA GLN A 868 4.11 -2.31 15.77
C GLN A 868 5.49 -2.94 15.94
N PHE A 869 5.57 -4.21 16.33
CA PHE A 869 6.83 -4.93 16.39
C PHE A 869 7.47 -5.13 15.01
N LEU A 870 6.69 -5.47 13.99
CA LEU A 870 7.21 -5.64 12.63
C LEU A 870 7.69 -4.32 12.03
N ASP A 871 6.96 -3.21 12.28
CA ASP A 871 7.40 -1.87 11.92
C ASP A 871 8.69 -1.48 12.68
N HIS A 872 8.81 -1.88 13.95
CA HIS A 872 10.06 -1.71 14.71
C HIS A 872 11.21 -2.52 14.10
N ALA A 873 10.97 -3.78 13.72
CA ALA A 873 11.96 -4.59 13.02
C ALA A 873 12.37 -3.99 11.66
N CYS A 874 11.50 -3.21 11.02
CA CYS A 874 11.88 -2.42 9.85
C CYS A 874 12.84 -1.27 10.20
N GLN A 875 12.60 -0.56 11.30
CA GLN A 875 13.52 0.49 11.78
C GLN A 875 14.90 -0.06 12.13
N LEU A 876 14.96 -1.31 12.62
CA LEU A 876 16.20 -2.03 12.91
C LEU A 876 16.90 -2.61 11.67
N ILE A 877 16.33 -2.44 10.46
CA ILE A 877 16.88 -2.99 9.20
C ILE A 877 16.90 -4.53 9.19
N PHE A 878 15.96 -5.19 9.87
CA PHE A 878 15.78 -6.64 9.73
C PHE A 878 14.71 -7.00 8.70
N LEU A 879 13.65 -6.18 8.66
CA LEU A 879 12.54 -6.30 7.74
C LEU A 879 12.42 -5.04 6.87
N GLN A 880 11.67 -5.13 5.78
CA GLN A 880 11.15 -3.99 5.03
C GLN A 880 9.66 -4.20 4.78
N ARG A 881 8.90 -3.10 4.80
CA ARG A 881 7.45 -3.15 4.68
C ARG A 881 7.06 -3.10 3.21
N VAL A 882 6.20 -4.02 2.77
CA VAL A 882 5.80 -4.13 1.37
C VAL A 882 4.28 -4.24 1.25
N GLY A 883 3.64 -3.09 1.01
CA GLY A 883 2.18 -2.96 1.07
C GLY A 883 1.64 -3.21 2.47
N GLY A 884 0.71 -4.18 2.61
CA GLY A 884 0.22 -4.68 3.90
C GLY A 884 1.09 -5.75 4.55
N GLY A 885 2.18 -6.20 3.92
CA GLY A 885 3.06 -7.27 4.40
C GLY A 885 4.50 -6.82 4.72
N TYR A 886 5.32 -7.77 5.12
CA TYR A 886 6.72 -7.57 5.52
C TYR A 886 7.61 -8.63 4.86
N ILE A 887 8.80 -8.24 4.42
CA ILE A 887 9.82 -9.16 3.90
C ILE A 887 11.12 -8.94 4.65
N PHE A 888 11.94 -9.97 4.80
CA PHE A 888 13.29 -9.78 5.33
C PHE A 888 14.14 -9.00 4.33
N MET A 889 15.07 -8.18 4.86
CA MET A 889 15.96 -7.35 4.03
C MET A 889 16.77 -8.18 3.03
N HIS A 890 17.11 -9.41 3.40
CA HIS A 890 17.74 -10.37 2.50
C HIS A 890 17.46 -11.82 2.92
N ARG A 891 17.40 -12.74 1.94
CA ARG A 891 17.17 -14.18 2.16
C ARG A 891 18.21 -14.86 3.06
N LEU A 892 19.50 -14.55 2.88
CA LEU A 892 20.55 -15.08 3.77
C LEU A 892 20.38 -14.66 5.25
N LEU A 893 19.85 -13.47 5.51
CA LEU A 893 19.55 -13.02 6.88
C LEU A 893 18.33 -13.78 7.45
N LEU A 894 17.31 -14.00 6.62
CA LEU A 894 16.16 -14.85 6.93
C LEU A 894 16.62 -16.28 7.27
N GLU A 895 17.46 -16.88 6.44
CA GLU A 895 18.01 -18.22 6.66
C GLU A 895 18.85 -18.29 7.94
N TYR A 896 19.73 -17.31 8.17
CA TYR A 896 20.53 -17.20 9.40
C TYR A 896 19.66 -17.15 10.67
N LEU A 897 18.62 -16.31 10.69
CA LEU A 897 17.68 -16.21 11.82
C LEU A 897 16.75 -17.42 11.92
N GLY A 898 16.53 -18.12 10.80
CA GLY A 898 15.69 -19.29 10.67
C GLY A 898 16.36 -20.61 11.09
N GLN A 899 17.67 -20.62 11.36
CA GLN A 899 18.37 -21.82 11.83
C GLN A 899 17.90 -22.22 13.25
N ASP A 900 17.79 -23.52 13.48
CA ASP A 900 17.64 -24.08 14.82
C ASP A 900 19.00 -23.99 15.52
N ARG A 901 19.10 -23.02 16.45
CA ARG A 901 20.24 -22.80 17.32
C ARG A 901 19.80 -22.86 18.75
#